data_AF-A0A4Z1AAU4-F1
#
_entry.id   AF-A0A4Z1AAU4-F1
#
_cell.length_a   1.000
_cell.length_b   1.000
_cell.length_c   1.000
_cell.angle_alpha   90.00
_cell.angle_beta   90.00
_cell.angle_gamma   90.00
#
_symmetry.space_group_name_H-M   'P 1'
#
loop_
_entity.id
_entity.type
_entity.pdbx_description
1 polymer ?
#
loop_
_entity_poly.entity_id
_entity_poly.type
_entity_poly.pdbx_seq_one_letter_code
_entity_poly.pdbx_strand_id
1 'polypeptide(L)'
;MNLKLKTILLGFVLISFNTIVAEEFDPNSVRSPGCKPGTFSCGYIPSPKEVQDSIPLKRDFNSFEDLPSSIDLSSQMPPVGNQGRQNSCVAWATGYAIKSYLLKNNGQSTSYDPPFAGGKGNYVFSPAFIYNQQNGGEDKGLYYYKTMEFLKSNGVAPWSSMPYTDKDYLSQPSADSKREALKYKIKSFSRLNFKNPDEIKRVLAGKNVVMVGMIIDDAFYKLKGDAVYDANGGQSYGGHAMTIVGYDDNKKSKSGKKGAFKLQNSWGTNWGDKGFGWVSYSILAKVGQETYAIIDEPAPQNTQTPTVNVSPTKKPLLPPTEIKVSKGDFDNKILLTWNHQDSVVAYLIQRKEESDFFDLAYSDKPSFTDVSVSPNSSYAYRILAIGAEEVSVASLEVEGFTSSEPSNDGNVTQVAGLSGIVFSTGNTTSVQLTWSEVDGALNYSVAKADSSFKWKTIGNTKSTDFVDGSPKSGEVNYYKVSAVLSSKLSTEWSDSIAVEVANQNLLPNQVSQLSATNGDYANKIQLNWKAAPGAKNYFLFRFDENAEPSGQFEVSGTSYTDTDTTIQNGKSFIYTVIAANDMGYAEPSEVAFGKTDPGLTKRAGGVTLAAPKQLVSNPVGKDKQVSLKWDAVKDSFEYYIYRKPIQNGKPGKLEFVSNVDGKKTNYTEPFPGKSGDLFLYSVRSKSEFGSESKDSNFVSVFWNEPKQMVKKRAMSLEELPTQFTGKWSSMYWNPKLGPQNLLMEISGNGQDFVAKLKLNDKEVKQFTGSWTPGSKMIKTKGFSLELSNSLEGNSIVQFQSIKEIENGVELSFEKEN
;
A
#
# COMPACT_ATOMS: atom_id res chain seq x y z
N MET A 1 15.57 85.36 57.51
CA MET A 1 16.81 84.76 56.97
C MET A 1 16.41 83.72 55.92
N ASN A 2 16.79 83.98 54.66
CA ASN A 2 16.97 83.06 53.51
C ASN A 2 15.90 82.05 53.02
N LEU A 3 15.56 82.28 51.74
CA LEU A 3 15.47 81.38 50.56
C LEU A 3 14.30 80.39 50.32
N LYS A 4 13.83 80.49 49.06
CA LYS A 4 12.95 79.63 48.24
C LYS A 4 13.34 78.14 48.21
N LEU A 5 12.39 77.23 47.98
CA LEU A 5 12.45 76.25 46.88
C LEU A 5 11.13 75.54 46.56
N LYS A 6 10.99 75.16 45.28
CA LYS A 6 9.88 74.49 44.57
C LYS A 6 9.64 73.04 45.02
N THR A 7 8.44 72.51 44.79
CA THR A 7 8.25 71.05 44.60
C THR A 7 7.28 70.79 43.44
N ILE A 8 7.70 69.83 42.60
CA ILE A 8 7.20 69.47 41.28
C ILE A 8 5.97 68.55 41.41
N LEU A 9 4.94 68.77 40.59
CA LEU A 9 3.84 67.84 40.36
C LEU A 9 4.26 66.86 39.26
N LEU A 10 4.43 65.58 39.57
CA LEU A 10 4.64 64.51 38.58
C LEU A 10 3.54 63.45 38.77
N GLY A 11 2.74 63.24 37.74
CA GLY A 11 1.66 62.26 37.72
C GLY A 11 2.18 60.83 37.63
N PHE A 12 1.57 59.92 38.41
CA PHE A 12 1.69 58.48 38.21
C PHE A 12 0.46 57.97 37.46
N VAL A 13 0.67 57.60 36.20
CA VAL A 13 -0.27 56.78 35.43
C VAL A 13 -0.10 55.34 35.90
N LEU A 14 -1.15 54.77 36.52
CA LEU A 14 -1.24 53.34 36.83
C LEU A 14 -1.51 52.58 35.53
N ILE A 15 -0.46 51.99 34.94
CA ILE A 15 -0.58 50.98 33.88
C ILE A 15 -0.70 49.63 34.56
N SER A 16 -1.92 49.09 34.63
CA SER A 16 -2.19 47.72 35.02
C SER A 16 -1.71 46.77 33.92
N PHE A 17 -0.55 46.15 34.12
CA PHE A 17 -0.13 44.99 33.32
C PHE A 17 -0.97 43.78 33.73
N ASN A 18 -1.99 43.44 32.94
CA ASN A 18 -2.52 42.08 32.95
C ASN A 18 -1.49 41.20 32.25
N THR A 19 -0.63 40.54 33.01
CA THR A 19 0.09 39.37 32.53
C THR A 19 -0.95 38.31 32.17
N ILE A 20 -1.19 38.10 30.88
CA ILE A 20 -1.92 36.94 30.38
C ILE A 20 -1.03 35.73 30.70
N VAL A 21 -1.27 35.09 31.84
CA VAL A 21 -0.70 33.78 32.13
C VAL A 21 -1.42 32.81 31.20
N ALA A 22 -0.70 32.17 30.28
CA ALA A 22 -1.26 31.10 29.47
C ALA A 22 -1.75 29.98 30.41
N GLU A 23 -3.05 29.68 30.36
CA GLU A 23 -3.67 28.66 31.20
C GLU A 23 -3.07 27.29 30.87
N GLU A 24 -2.55 26.58 31.87
CA GLU A 24 -1.94 25.27 31.65
C GLU A 24 -3.02 24.26 31.21
N PHE A 25 -2.68 23.38 30.28
CA PHE A 25 -3.57 22.32 29.84
C PHE A 25 -3.92 21.34 30.98
N ASP A 26 -5.22 21.15 31.23
CA ASP A 26 -5.76 20.15 32.14
C ASP A 26 -6.24 18.90 31.38
N PRO A 27 -5.60 17.73 31.56
CA PRO A 27 -6.04 16.48 30.93
C PRO A 27 -7.50 16.09 31.23
N ASN A 28 -8.07 16.52 32.36
CA ASN A 28 -9.47 16.20 32.69
C ASN A 28 -10.49 16.94 31.81
N SER A 29 -10.06 18.01 31.13
CA SER A 29 -10.90 18.76 30.18
C SER A 29 -11.26 17.96 28.93
N VAL A 30 -10.43 16.97 28.58
CA VAL A 30 -10.61 16.13 27.38
C VAL A 30 -10.86 14.67 27.69
N ARG A 31 -10.83 14.31 28.98
CA ARG A 31 -11.04 12.94 29.44
C ARG A 31 -12.51 12.71 29.80
N SER A 32 -13.16 11.81 29.05
CA SER A 32 -14.52 11.35 29.39
C SER A 32 -14.54 10.74 30.81
N PRO A 33 -15.51 11.07 31.66
CA PRO A 33 -15.57 10.53 33.03
C PRO A 33 -15.70 9.01 33.08
N GLY A 34 -16.26 8.39 32.03
CA GLY A 34 -16.37 6.94 31.91
C GLY A 34 -15.07 6.23 31.51
N CYS A 35 -14.00 6.99 31.22
CA CYS A 35 -12.81 6.43 30.61
C CYS A 35 -11.84 5.75 31.57
N LYS A 36 -11.69 4.44 31.36
CA LYS A 36 -10.79 3.58 32.10
C LYS A 36 -9.40 3.60 31.44
N PRO A 37 -8.34 3.90 32.22
CA PRO A 37 -6.97 3.86 31.73
C PRO A 37 -6.67 2.58 30.95
N GLY A 38 -6.02 2.78 29.82
CA GLY A 38 -5.53 1.69 28.98
C GLY A 38 -6.57 0.94 28.13
N THR A 39 -7.83 1.37 28.14
CA THR A 39 -8.83 0.81 27.22
C THR A 39 -8.97 1.70 25.98
N PHE A 40 -9.23 1.10 24.82
CA PHE A 40 -9.44 1.84 23.56
C PHE A 40 -10.87 2.35 23.39
N SER A 41 -11.77 2.05 24.33
CA SER A 41 -13.16 2.51 24.30
C SER A 41 -13.32 4.04 24.42
N CYS A 42 -12.22 4.76 24.57
CA CYS A 42 -12.14 6.16 24.98
C CYS A 42 -11.66 7.12 23.89
N GLY A 43 -12.00 6.82 22.63
CA GLY A 43 -11.67 7.67 21.50
C GLY A 43 -11.39 6.89 20.23
N TYR A 44 -10.15 6.44 20.05
CA TYR A 44 -9.76 5.68 18.88
C TYR A 44 -9.71 4.18 19.18
N ILE A 45 -10.34 3.37 18.32
CA ILE A 45 -10.30 1.91 18.37
C ILE A 45 -9.53 1.38 17.14
N PRO A 46 -8.42 0.64 17.33
CA PRO A 46 -7.68 0.04 16.23
C PRO A 46 -8.52 -1.06 15.58
N SER A 47 -8.45 -1.12 14.26
CA SER A 47 -9.09 -2.17 13.48
C SER A 47 -8.34 -3.48 13.68
N PRO A 48 -9.03 -4.63 13.60
CA PRO A 48 -8.37 -5.92 13.49
C PRO A 48 -7.36 -5.92 12.35
N LYS A 49 -6.24 -6.64 12.51
CA LYS A 49 -5.15 -6.68 11.52
C LYS A 49 -5.67 -7.09 10.14
N GLU A 50 -6.64 -8.01 10.08
CA GLU A 50 -7.26 -8.47 8.84
C GLU A 50 -7.93 -7.32 8.07
N VAL A 51 -8.62 -6.43 8.77
CA VAL A 51 -9.24 -5.24 8.17
C VAL A 51 -8.16 -4.29 7.68
N GLN A 52 -7.11 -4.08 8.47
CA GLN A 52 -6.01 -3.22 8.06
C GLN A 52 -5.31 -3.75 6.81
N ASP A 53 -5.07 -5.06 6.73
CA ASP A 53 -4.41 -5.71 5.60
C ASP A 53 -5.28 -5.66 4.34
N SER A 54 -6.62 -5.67 4.50
CA SER A 54 -7.56 -5.50 3.38
C SER A 54 -7.55 -4.13 2.72
N ILE A 55 -7.10 -3.10 3.44
CA ILE A 55 -7.03 -1.73 2.94
C ILE A 55 -5.74 -1.61 2.13
N PRO A 56 -5.80 -1.30 0.82
CA PRO A 56 -4.61 -1.21 0.00
C PRO A 56 -3.57 -0.29 0.63
N LEU A 57 -2.34 -0.81 0.77
CA LEU A 57 -1.19 0.03 1.03
C LEU A 57 -1.08 1.03 -0.13
N LYS A 58 -0.75 2.28 0.16
CA LYS A 58 -0.47 3.25 -0.91
C LYS A 58 0.82 2.79 -1.61
N ARG A 59 0.69 2.25 -2.83
CA ARG A 59 1.78 1.59 -3.58
C ARG A 59 2.52 2.52 -4.56
N ASP A 60 2.02 3.74 -4.80
CA ASP A 60 2.56 4.68 -5.79
C ASP A 60 3.80 5.48 -5.33
N PHE A 61 4.55 4.98 -4.35
CA PHE A 61 5.63 5.74 -3.71
C PHE A 61 7.01 5.63 -4.36
N ASN A 62 7.09 5.05 -5.56
CA ASN A 62 8.36 4.82 -6.26
C ASN A 62 8.80 5.99 -7.18
N SER A 63 8.26 7.20 -7.03
CA SER A 63 8.91 8.37 -7.65
C SER A 63 10.20 8.68 -6.90
N PHE A 64 11.34 8.57 -7.59
CA PHE A 64 12.68 8.92 -7.14
C PHE A 64 12.87 10.44 -6.93
N GLU A 65 11.93 11.10 -6.25
CA GLU A 65 12.15 12.46 -5.78
C GLU A 65 12.87 12.40 -4.42
N ASP A 66 13.99 13.11 -4.30
CA ASP A 66 14.61 13.36 -3.00
C ASP A 66 13.60 14.08 -2.10
N LEU A 67 13.16 13.40 -1.04
CA LEU A 67 12.21 13.98 -0.09
C LEU A 67 12.84 15.20 0.60
N PRO A 68 12.11 16.32 0.75
CA PRO A 68 12.58 17.44 1.56
C PRO A 68 12.97 16.98 2.97
N SER A 69 13.99 17.58 3.57
CA SER A 69 14.38 17.23 4.95
C SER A 69 13.37 17.68 6.01
N SER A 70 12.44 18.57 5.66
CA SER A 70 11.33 18.99 6.51
C SER A 70 10.16 19.51 5.68
N ILE A 71 8.94 19.33 6.19
CA ILE A 71 7.69 19.90 5.68
C ILE A 71 6.82 20.30 6.86
N ASP A 72 6.20 21.48 6.81
CA ASP A 72 5.23 21.91 7.82
C ASP A 72 3.98 22.51 7.17
N LEU A 73 2.86 21.78 7.26
CA LEU A 73 1.54 22.20 6.77
C LEU A 73 0.67 22.79 7.89
N SER A 74 1.17 22.93 9.13
CA SER A 74 0.37 23.37 10.29
C SER A 74 -0.30 24.73 10.09
N SER A 75 0.33 25.66 9.36
CA SER A 75 -0.25 26.98 9.03
C SER A 75 -1.41 26.93 8.04
N GLN A 76 -1.55 25.81 7.31
CA GLN A 76 -2.60 25.61 6.33
C GLN A 76 -3.82 24.90 6.90
N MET A 77 -3.69 24.30 8.10
CA MET A 77 -4.76 23.56 8.76
C MET A 77 -5.88 24.46 9.31
N PRO A 78 -7.10 23.92 9.51
CA PRO A 78 -8.13 24.63 10.25
C PRO A 78 -7.68 24.94 11.68
N PRO A 79 -8.18 26.04 12.30
CA PRO A 79 -7.86 26.39 13.68
C PRO A 79 -8.02 25.21 14.63
N VAL A 80 -7.13 25.05 15.60
CA VAL A 80 -7.20 23.93 16.56
C VAL A 80 -8.49 24.02 17.39
N GLY A 81 -9.32 22.99 17.30
CA GLY A 81 -10.52 22.85 18.11
C GLY A 81 -10.32 21.99 19.35
N ASN A 82 -11.39 21.86 20.14
CA ASN A 82 -11.39 21.07 21.38
C ASN A 82 -12.55 20.07 21.36
N GLN A 83 -12.23 18.77 21.40
CA GLN A 83 -13.21 17.70 21.47
C GLN A 83 -13.94 17.65 22.81
N GLY A 84 -13.40 18.29 23.86
CA GLY A 84 -13.95 18.21 25.21
C GLY A 84 -13.98 16.79 25.72
N ARG A 85 -14.95 16.46 26.56
CA ARG A 85 -14.99 15.16 27.27
C ARG A 85 -15.65 14.03 26.48
N GLN A 86 -15.89 14.22 25.17
CA GLN A 86 -16.49 13.23 24.29
C GLN A 86 -15.42 12.37 23.62
N ASN A 87 -15.69 11.08 23.41
CA ASN A 87 -14.77 10.12 22.80
C ASN A 87 -14.71 10.23 21.25
N SER A 88 -14.70 11.46 20.73
CA SER A 88 -14.91 11.79 19.31
C SER A 88 -13.63 12.12 18.51
N CYS A 89 -12.43 11.84 19.05
CA CYS A 89 -11.16 12.22 18.43
C CYS A 89 -11.00 11.74 16.97
N VAL A 90 -11.55 10.57 16.63
CA VAL A 90 -11.57 10.06 15.25
C VAL A 90 -12.35 10.99 14.31
N ALA A 91 -13.52 11.49 14.73
CA ALA A 91 -14.33 12.41 13.94
C ALA A 91 -13.69 13.79 13.82
N TRP A 92 -12.98 14.23 14.87
CA TRP A 92 -12.19 15.46 14.84
C TRP A 92 -10.99 15.37 13.89
N ALA A 93 -10.24 14.27 13.93
CA ALA A 93 -9.11 14.07 13.02
C ALA A 93 -9.58 13.95 11.55
N THR A 94 -10.59 13.11 11.29
CA THR A 94 -11.04 12.80 9.92
C THR A 94 -11.86 13.92 9.28
N GLY A 95 -12.92 14.36 9.96
CA GLY A 95 -13.85 15.37 9.45
C GLY A 95 -13.32 16.78 9.64
N TYR A 96 -13.14 17.21 10.90
CA TYR A 96 -12.79 18.59 11.18
C TYR A 96 -11.39 18.97 10.66
N ALA A 97 -10.35 18.22 11.03
CA ALA A 97 -8.99 18.57 10.64
C ALA A 97 -8.72 18.28 9.17
N ILE A 98 -8.78 17.01 8.76
CA ILE A 98 -8.33 16.57 7.42
C ILE A 98 -9.31 17.00 6.33
N LYS A 99 -10.61 16.69 6.45
CA LYS A 99 -11.56 17.01 5.37
C LYS A 99 -11.73 18.52 5.18
N SER A 100 -11.66 19.33 6.24
CA SER A 100 -11.67 20.80 6.08
C SER A 100 -10.37 21.31 5.44
N TYR A 101 -9.22 20.75 5.82
CA TYR A 101 -7.95 21.02 5.14
C TYR A 101 -8.04 20.72 3.64
N LEU A 102 -8.57 19.55 3.27
CA LEU A 102 -8.73 19.13 1.88
C LEU A 102 -9.69 20.05 1.11
N LEU A 103 -10.81 20.47 1.72
CA LEU A 103 -11.72 21.45 1.13
C LEU A 103 -11.00 22.74 0.72
N LYS A 104 -10.15 23.28 1.61
CA LYS A 104 -9.37 24.49 1.31
C LYS A 104 -8.25 24.22 0.29
N ASN A 105 -7.51 23.12 0.47
CA ASN A 105 -6.38 22.77 -0.39
C ASN A 105 -6.81 22.46 -1.84
N ASN A 106 -8.04 21.95 -2.03
CA ASN A 106 -8.66 21.73 -3.33
C ASN A 106 -9.29 23.01 -3.92
N GLY A 107 -9.13 24.17 -3.27
CA GLY A 107 -9.65 25.45 -3.74
C GLY A 107 -11.17 25.63 -3.57
N GLN A 108 -11.84 24.73 -2.84
CA GLN A 108 -13.29 24.81 -2.60
C GLN A 108 -13.66 25.82 -1.50
N SER A 109 -12.67 26.29 -0.73
CA SER A 109 -12.78 27.42 0.19
C SER A 109 -11.48 28.23 0.22
N THR A 110 -11.57 29.51 0.52
CA THR A 110 -10.43 30.41 0.73
C THR A 110 -10.10 30.63 2.22
N SER A 111 -11.00 30.25 3.12
CA SER A 111 -10.85 30.49 4.57
C SER A 111 -11.53 29.41 5.43
N TYR A 112 -11.22 29.41 6.72
CA TYR A 112 -11.91 28.61 7.73
C TYR A 112 -12.76 29.52 8.59
N ASP A 113 -13.95 29.06 8.97
CA ASP A 113 -14.89 29.83 9.80
C ASP A 113 -15.48 28.98 10.95
N PRO A 114 -14.68 28.29 11.77
CA PRO A 114 -15.23 27.48 12.86
C PRO A 114 -15.97 28.36 13.88
N PRO A 115 -17.13 27.91 14.41
CA PRO A 115 -17.91 28.72 15.34
C PRO A 115 -17.17 29.15 16.62
N PHE A 116 -16.24 28.33 17.11
CA PHE A 116 -15.41 28.68 18.27
C PHE A 116 -14.37 29.77 17.98
N ALA A 117 -14.15 30.14 16.72
CA ALA A 117 -13.34 31.29 16.31
C ALA A 117 -14.22 32.45 15.78
N GLY A 118 -15.54 32.43 16.06
CA GLY A 118 -16.49 33.48 15.67
C GLY A 118 -17.05 33.33 14.25
N GLY A 119 -16.80 32.21 13.56
CA GLY A 119 -17.33 31.93 12.23
C GLY A 119 -18.72 31.27 12.22
N LYS A 120 -19.27 31.03 11.02
CA LYS A 120 -20.61 30.41 10.87
C LYS A 120 -20.54 28.88 10.79
N GLY A 121 -19.38 28.31 10.52
CA GLY A 121 -19.17 26.87 10.37
C GLY A 121 -19.46 26.34 8.96
N ASN A 122 -19.41 27.18 7.93
CA ASN A 122 -19.73 26.78 6.55
C ASN A 122 -18.56 26.11 5.82
N TYR A 123 -17.32 26.42 6.22
CA TYR A 123 -16.08 25.98 5.58
C TYR A 123 -15.22 25.11 6.51
N VAL A 124 -15.85 24.53 7.53
CA VAL A 124 -15.29 23.48 8.37
C VAL A 124 -16.34 22.39 8.57
N PHE A 125 -15.91 21.15 8.70
CA PHE A 125 -16.81 20.01 8.82
C PHE A 125 -17.13 19.64 10.27
N SER A 126 -18.35 19.11 10.47
CA SER A 126 -18.86 18.72 11.78
C SER A 126 -18.30 17.38 12.26
N PRO A 127 -17.61 17.33 13.42
CA PRO A 127 -17.32 16.06 14.08
C PRO A 127 -18.61 15.33 14.52
N ALA A 128 -19.65 16.06 14.92
CA ALA A 128 -20.90 15.48 15.42
C ALA A 128 -21.64 14.69 14.33
N PHE A 129 -21.57 15.15 13.08
CA PHE A 129 -22.14 14.42 11.93
C PHE A 129 -21.54 13.03 11.80
N ILE A 130 -20.22 12.90 11.95
CA ILE A 130 -19.55 11.60 11.85
C ILE A 130 -19.78 10.78 13.13
N TYR A 131 -19.59 11.40 14.30
CA TYR A 131 -19.54 10.71 15.57
C TYR A 131 -20.90 10.13 15.99
N ASN A 132 -21.95 10.97 15.99
CA ASN A 132 -23.26 10.59 16.51
C ASN A 132 -23.93 9.49 15.68
N GLN A 133 -23.57 9.37 14.40
CA GLN A 133 -24.11 8.34 13.51
C GLN A 133 -23.40 6.98 13.66
N GLN A 134 -22.19 6.94 14.24
CA GLN A 134 -21.36 5.74 14.30
C GLN A 134 -21.11 5.22 15.71
N ASN A 135 -21.38 6.02 16.74
CA ASN A 135 -21.15 5.66 18.14
C ASN A 135 -22.16 4.64 18.70
N GLY A 136 -23.19 4.28 17.94
CA GLY A 136 -24.20 3.30 18.35
C GLY A 136 -25.02 3.71 19.57
N GLY A 137 -25.16 5.01 19.83
CA GLY A 137 -25.94 5.55 20.96
C GLY A 137 -25.20 5.61 22.29
N GLU A 138 -23.90 5.33 22.31
CA GLU A 138 -23.06 5.37 23.51
C GLU A 138 -21.83 6.26 23.26
N ASP A 139 -21.37 7.02 24.27
CA ASP A 139 -20.12 7.79 24.19
C ASP A 139 -18.90 6.87 24.26
N LYS A 140 -18.57 6.23 23.13
CA LYS A 140 -17.42 5.34 22.95
C LYS A 140 -16.60 5.69 21.72
N GLY A 141 -15.41 5.12 21.62
CA GLY A 141 -14.51 5.35 20.50
C GLY A 141 -15.02 4.81 19.15
N LEU A 142 -14.41 5.28 18.07
CA LEU A 142 -14.68 4.86 16.69
C LEU A 142 -13.47 4.18 16.04
N TYR A 143 -13.71 3.46 14.95
CA TYR A 143 -12.68 2.90 14.08
C TYR A 143 -12.39 3.86 12.92
N TYR A 144 -11.11 4.02 12.54
CA TYR A 144 -10.74 4.80 11.35
C TYR A 144 -11.32 4.21 10.07
N TYR A 145 -11.17 2.90 9.82
CA TYR A 145 -11.68 2.29 8.59
C TYR A 145 -13.18 2.49 8.41
N LYS A 146 -13.99 2.27 9.46
CA LYS A 146 -15.44 2.50 9.40
C LYS A 146 -15.76 3.96 9.13
N THR A 147 -15.00 4.88 9.73
CA THR A 147 -15.19 6.31 9.52
C THR A 147 -14.84 6.72 8.09
N MET A 148 -13.76 6.20 7.52
CA MET A 148 -13.39 6.48 6.13
C MET A 148 -14.40 5.86 5.15
N GLU A 149 -14.86 4.62 5.37
CA GLU A 149 -15.95 4.01 4.58
C GLU A 149 -17.27 4.80 4.71
N PHE A 150 -17.56 5.31 5.91
CA PHE A 150 -18.69 6.19 6.16
C PHE A 150 -18.57 7.48 5.35
N LEU A 151 -17.40 8.14 5.36
CA LEU A 151 -17.14 9.35 4.56
C LEU A 151 -17.20 9.07 3.05
N LYS A 152 -16.77 7.88 2.62
CA LYS A 152 -16.83 7.44 1.22
C LYS A 152 -18.26 7.19 0.76
N SER A 153 -19.15 6.77 1.66
CA SER A 153 -20.55 6.48 1.31
C SER A 153 -21.48 7.68 1.51
N ASN A 154 -21.33 8.40 2.61
CA ASN A 154 -22.26 9.42 3.11
C ASN A 154 -21.69 10.84 3.06
N GLY A 155 -20.36 10.99 2.99
CA GLY A 155 -19.67 12.28 3.12
C GLY A 155 -19.80 12.87 4.53
N VAL A 156 -19.62 14.19 4.63
CA VAL A 156 -19.70 14.91 5.90
C VAL A 156 -20.34 16.28 5.73
N ALA A 157 -21.26 16.63 6.64
CA ALA A 157 -21.92 17.94 6.61
C ALA A 157 -21.03 19.05 7.21
N PRO A 158 -21.16 20.31 6.72
CA PRO A 158 -20.57 21.47 7.37
C PRO A 158 -21.02 21.61 8.83
N TRP A 159 -20.19 22.24 9.66
CA TRP A 159 -20.51 22.49 11.07
C TRP A 159 -21.79 23.32 11.24
N SER A 160 -22.07 24.27 10.33
CA SER A 160 -23.30 25.06 10.33
C SER A 160 -24.57 24.21 10.19
N SER A 161 -24.46 23.07 9.49
CA SER A 161 -25.56 22.13 9.23
C SER A 161 -25.77 21.14 10.40
N MET A 162 -24.70 20.81 11.11
CA MET A 162 -24.77 19.99 12.33
C MET A 162 -23.74 20.49 13.35
N PRO A 163 -24.13 21.40 14.27
CA PRO A 163 -23.20 21.93 15.27
C PRO A 163 -22.69 20.85 16.23
N TYR A 164 -21.44 20.98 16.66
CA TYR A 164 -20.84 20.09 17.65
C TYR A 164 -20.86 20.69 19.06
N THR A 165 -21.16 19.86 20.04
CA THR A 165 -20.87 20.07 21.46
C THR A 165 -20.46 18.74 22.09
N ASP A 166 -19.49 18.78 23.00
CA ASP A 166 -19.01 17.59 23.72
C ASP A 166 -20.06 17.00 24.68
N LYS A 167 -21.18 17.70 24.88
CA LYS A 167 -22.32 17.27 25.71
C LYS A 167 -23.39 16.51 24.91
N ASP A 168 -23.26 16.40 23.59
CA ASP A 168 -24.26 15.76 22.74
C ASP A 168 -23.62 14.75 21.79
N TYR A 169 -23.81 13.48 22.11
CA TYR A 169 -23.43 12.35 21.26
C TYR A 169 -24.67 11.59 20.70
N LEU A 170 -25.88 12.07 20.95
CA LEU A 170 -27.12 11.34 20.64
C LEU A 170 -27.87 11.93 19.44
N SER A 171 -27.82 13.24 19.27
CA SER A 171 -28.57 13.92 18.20
C SER A 171 -28.15 13.42 16.82
N GLN A 172 -29.15 13.03 16.02
CA GLN A 172 -28.95 12.56 14.65
C GLN A 172 -29.15 13.72 13.64
N PRO A 173 -28.44 13.70 12.49
CA PRO A 173 -28.59 14.76 11.49
C PRO A 173 -29.97 14.76 10.83
N SER A 174 -30.40 15.97 10.45
CA SER A 174 -31.59 16.17 9.63
C SER A 174 -31.44 15.56 8.23
N ALA A 175 -32.55 15.38 7.51
CA ALA A 175 -32.52 14.91 6.13
C ALA A 175 -31.73 15.86 5.21
N ASP A 176 -31.80 17.17 5.47
CA ASP A 176 -31.08 18.16 4.68
C ASP A 176 -29.58 18.15 4.97
N SER A 177 -29.17 17.97 6.22
CA SER A 177 -27.76 17.80 6.58
C SER A 177 -27.16 16.54 5.92
N LYS A 178 -27.92 15.44 5.87
CA LYS A 178 -27.49 14.22 5.15
C LYS A 178 -27.36 14.47 3.65
N ARG A 179 -28.31 15.20 3.04
CA ARG A 179 -28.26 15.56 1.61
C ARG A 179 -27.07 16.46 1.29
N GLU A 180 -26.77 17.41 2.17
CA GLU A 180 -25.62 18.30 2.03
C GLU A 180 -24.29 17.55 2.16
N ALA A 181 -24.20 16.60 3.09
CA ALA A 181 -23.00 15.79 3.30
C ALA A 181 -22.57 15.01 2.05
N LEU A 182 -23.51 14.57 1.21
CA LEU A 182 -23.22 13.85 -0.04
C LEU A 182 -22.35 14.65 -1.03
N LYS A 183 -22.28 15.98 -0.89
CA LYS A 183 -21.40 16.84 -1.70
C LYS A 183 -19.93 16.73 -1.31
N TYR A 184 -19.65 16.20 -0.11
CA TYR A 184 -18.34 16.19 0.53
C TYR A 184 -17.91 14.78 0.88
N LYS A 185 -18.12 13.84 -0.05
CA LYS A 185 -17.61 12.48 0.03
C LYS A 185 -16.10 12.47 -0.16
N ILE A 186 -15.45 11.45 0.37
CA ILE A 186 -14.06 11.13 -0.01
C ILE A 186 -14.08 10.10 -1.14
N LYS A 187 -13.06 10.12 -2.00
CA LYS A 187 -12.91 9.17 -3.10
C LYS A 187 -12.53 7.78 -2.59
N SER A 188 -11.46 7.76 -1.82
CA SER A 188 -10.88 6.55 -1.26
C SER A 188 -9.93 6.93 -0.14
N PHE A 189 -9.26 5.93 0.41
CA PHE A 189 -8.21 6.10 1.40
C PHE A 189 -7.21 4.97 1.23
N SER A 190 -5.98 5.20 1.67
CA SER A 190 -4.93 4.19 1.60
C SER A 190 -4.25 4.04 2.94
N ARG A 191 -3.87 2.81 3.27
CA ARG A 191 -3.07 2.52 4.45
C ARG A 191 -1.62 2.94 4.20
N LEU A 192 -0.98 3.45 5.23
CA LEU A 192 0.44 3.75 5.26
C LEU A 192 1.09 2.86 6.34
N ASN A 193 2.34 2.48 6.12
CA ASN A 193 3.13 1.82 7.13
C ASN A 193 3.72 2.85 8.10
N PHE A 194 3.13 3.00 9.28
CA PHE A 194 3.63 3.91 10.31
C PHE A 194 5.02 3.54 10.87
N LYS A 195 5.52 2.31 10.61
CA LYS A 195 6.89 1.91 10.92
C LYS A 195 7.90 2.38 9.85
N ASN A 196 7.42 2.88 8.71
CA ASN A 196 8.23 3.42 7.63
C ASN A 196 7.94 4.92 7.43
N PRO A 197 8.72 5.82 8.06
CA PRO A 197 8.47 7.25 8.01
C PRO A 197 8.36 7.82 6.60
N ASP A 198 9.11 7.27 5.64
CA ASP A 198 9.15 7.82 4.28
C ASP A 198 7.82 7.68 3.53
N GLU A 199 6.95 6.73 3.91
CA GLU A 199 5.59 6.65 3.36
C GLU A 199 4.71 7.83 3.80
N ILE A 200 4.82 8.23 5.06
CA ILE A 200 4.11 9.39 5.62
C ILE A 200 4.67 10.68 5.00
N LYS A 201 6.00 10.80 4.92
CA LYS A 201 6.68 11.97 4.34
C LYS A 201 6.26 12.23 2.90
N ARG A 202 6.12 11.20 2.07
CA ARG A 202 5.66 11.34 0.67
C ARG A 202 4.25 11.90 0.58
N VAL A 203 3.34 11.51 1.49
CA VAL A 203 1.99 12.08 1.52
C VAL A 203 2.04 13.58 1.86
N LEU A 204 2.88 13.96 2.82
CA LEU A 204 3.11 15.35 3.21
C LEU A 204 3.78 16.17 2.09
N ALA A 205 4.72 15.58 1.35
CA ALA A 205 5.35 16.18 0.18
C ALA A 205 4.34 16.49 -0.94
N GLY A 206 3.35 15.62 -1.12
CA GLY A 206 2.20 15.86 -2.00
C GLY A 206 1.18 16.88 -1.47
N LYS A 207 1.52 17.68 -0.45
CA LYS A 207 0.63 18.65 0.22
C LYS A 207 -0.66 18.02 0.75
N ASN A 208 -0.59 16.77 1.19
CA ASN A 208 -1.69 16.08 1.86
C ASN A 208 -1.29 15.76 3.31
N VAL A 209 -2.24 15.43 4.17
CA VAL A 209 -2.04 15.16 5.61
C VAL A 209 -2.43 13.73 5.96
N VAL A 210 -1.94 13.22 7.09
CA VAL A 210 -2.06 11.79 7.43
C VAL A 210 -2.82 11.61 8.74
N MET A 211 -3.81 10.71 8.75
CA MET A 211 -4.43 10.23 9.99
C MET A 211 -3.44 9.37 10.75
N VAL A 212 -3.37 9.55 12.06
CA VAL A 212 -2.59 8.68 12.94
C VAL A 212 -3.41 8.27 14.15
N GLY A 213 -3.40 6.98 14.46
CA GLY A 213 -3.90 6.41 15.69
C GLY A 213 -2.73 5.87 16.50
N MET A 214 -2.60 6.28 17.76
CA MET A 214 -1.53 5.81 18.63
C MET A 214 -1.99 5.63 20.07
N ILE A 215 -1.32 4.76 20.81
CA ILE A 215 -1.50 4.67 22.26
C ILE A 215 -0.81 5.87 22.92
N ILE A 216 -1.52 6.55 23.82
CA ILE A 216 -1.02 7.71 24.56
C ILE A 216 -0.90 7.45 26.07
N ASP A 217 -0.09 8.26 26.74
CA ASP A 217 0.20 8.17 28.18
C ASP A 217 0.37 9.55 28.85
N ASP A 218 0.76 9.58 30.12
CA ASP A 218 0.99 10.83 30.87
C ASP A 218 2.07 11.70 30.24
N ALA A 219 3.14 11.11 29.69
CA ALA A 219 4.21 11.86 29.05
C ALA A 219 3.71 12.58 27.80
N PHE A 220 2.81 11.95 27.03
CA PHE A 220 2.13 12.59 25.91
C PHE A 220 1.19 13.73 26.36
N TYR A 221 0.40 13.53 27.42
CA TYR A 221 -0.48 14.57 27.96
C TYR A 221 0.29 15.81 28.44
N LYS A 222 1.51 15.63 28.95
CA LYS A 222 2.35 16.69 29.50
C LYS A 222 3.22 17.39 28.44
N LEU A 223 3.05 17.08 27.16
CA LEU A 223 3.73 17.80 26.08
C LEU A 223 3.42 19.31 26.17
N LYS A 224 4.48 20.12 26.11
CA LYS A 224 4.42 21.58 26.16
C LYS A 224 5.44 22.17 25.17
N GLY A 225 5.05 23.22 24.46
CA GLY A 225 5.91 23.92 23.50
C GLY A 225 6.48 22.96 22.45
N ASP A 226 7.73 23.19 22.07
CA ASP A 226 8.41 22.46 20.99
C ASP A 226 9.01 21.10 21.44
N ALA A 227 8.53 20.54 22.55
CA ALA A 227 8.99 19.26 23.06
C ALA A 227 8.58 18.10 22.13
N VAL A 228 9.47 17.11 21.99
CA VAL A 228 9.23 15.88 21.23
C VAL A 228 8.89 14.76 22.20
N TYR A 229 7.74 14.10 22.00
CA TYR A 229 7.42 12.83 22.64
C TYR A 229 8.30 11.74 22.02
N ASP A 230 9.13 11.10 22.83
CA ASP A 230 10.19 10.18 22.37
C ASP A 230 10.31 8.88 23.18
N ALA A 231 9.60 8.79 24.30
CA ALA A 231 9.49 7.62 25.16
C ALA A 231 8.18 7.64 25.93
N ASN A 232 7.66 6.44 26.24
CA ASN A 232 6.49 6.32 27.09
C ASN A 232 6.82 6.74 28.53
N GLY A 233 5.83 7.26 29.24
CA GLY A 233 5.98 7.61 30.65
C GLY A 233 4.65 7.73 31.38
N GLY A 234 4.58 7.11 32.56
CA GLY A 234 3.41 7.14 33.44
C GLY A 234 2.28 6.21 33.00
N GLN A 235 1.04 6.59 33.30
CA GLN A 235 -0.15 5.80 33.02
C GLN A 235 -0.55 5.87 31.54
N SER A 236 -0.90 4.72 30.94
CA SER A 236 -1.48 4.66 29.60
C SER A 236 -2.98 4.96 29.61
N TYR A 237 -3.47 5.66 28.60
CA TYR A 237 -4.87 6.08 28.45
C TYR A 237 -5.56 5.49 27.21
N GLY A 238 -4.94 4.51 26.56
CA GLY A 238 -5.51 3.85 25.39
C GLY A 238 -5.27 4.62 24.09
N GLY A 239 -6.10 4.33 23.09
CA GLY A 239 -5.95 4.86 21.72
C GLY A 239 -6.46 6.28 21.56
N HIS A 240 -5.68 7.12 20.88
CA HIS A 240 -6.05 8.47 20.49
C HIS A 240 -5.81 8.74 19.01
N ALA A 241 -6.68 9.54 18.41
CA ALA A 241 -6.69 9.88 16.98
C ALA A 241 -6.28 11.33 16.75
N MET A 242 -5.32 11.55 15.86
CA MET A 242 -4.73 12.85 15.53
C MET A 242 -4.38 12.93 14.04
N THR A 243 -3.89 14.10 13.61
CA THR A 243 -3.45 14.33 12.23
C THR A 243 -1.97 14.68 12.20
N ILE A 244 -1.17 13.95 11.43
CA ILE A 244 0.20 14.34 11.08
C ILE A 244 0.13 15.41 10.00
N VAL A 245 0.74 16.57 10.27
CA VAL A 245 0.70 17.77 9.44
C VAL A 245 2.09 18.22 8.97
N GLY A 246 3.14 17.51 9.37
CA GLY A 246 4.50 17.84 8.99
C GLY A 246 5.53 16.89 9.57
N TYR A 247 6.79 17.10 9.19
CA TYR A 247 7.94 16.38 9.72
C TYR A 247 9.21 17.23 9.62
N ASP A 248 10.21 16.88 10.43
CA ASP A 248 11.56 17.45 10.37
C ASP A 248 12.58 16.37 10.73
N ASP A 249 13.40 15.98 9.76
CA ASP A 249 14.44 14.96 9.89
C ASP A 249 15.58 15.41 10.79
N ASN A 250 15.75 16.71 11.04
CA ASN A 250 16.79 17.25 11.90
C ASN A 250 16.32 17.53 13.33
N LYS A 251 15.02 17.35 13.61
CA LYS A 251 14.49 17.60 14.94
C LYS A 251 15.01 16.57 15.93
N LYS A 252 15.49 17.03 17.08
CA LYS A 252 16.08 16.18 18.11
C LYS A 252 15.19 16.16 19.34
N SER A 253 14.93 14.97 19.87
CA SER A 253 14.24 14.79 21.13
C SER A 253 15.15 15.02 22.33
N LYS A 254 14.57 15.06 23.55
CA LYS A 254 15.35 15.20 24.78
C LYS A 254 16.29 14.02 25.01
N SER A 255 15.89 12.82 24.58
CA SER A 255 16.73 11.62 24.62
C SER A 255 17.74 11.51 23.47
N GLY A 256 17.85 12.53 22.61
CA GLY A 256 18.80 12.54 21.47
C GLY A 256 18.31 11.84 20.20
N LYS A 257 17.08 11.30 20.17
CA LYS A 257 16.50 10.67 18.97
C LYS A 257 16.30 11.72 17.87
N LYS A 258 16.73 11.40 16.65
CA LYS A 258 16.67 12.30 15.47
C LYS A 258 15.45 12.00 14.61
N GLY A 259 14.76 13.04 14.14
CA GLY A 259 13.58 12.97 13.29
C GLY A 259 12.26 12.91 14.07
N ALA A 260 11.31 13.78 13.71
CA ALA A 260 9.99 13.82 14.34
C ALA A 260 8.88 14.24 13.36
N PHE A 261 7.68 13.71 13.59
CA PHE A 261 6.43 14.16 12.96
C PHE A 261 5.75 15.24 13.81
N LYS A 262 5.15 16.22 13.15
CA LYS A 262 4.31 17.25 13.78
C LYS A 262 2.85 16.82 13.71
N LEU A 263 2.17 16.85 14.84
CA LEU A 263 0.78 16.47 15.00
C LEU A 263 -0.09 17.69 15.25
N GLN A 264 -1.26 17.74 14.64
CA GLN A 264 -2.39 18.55 15.13
C GLN A 264 -3.28 17.67 16.01
N ASN A 265 -3.57 18.18 17.21
CA ASN A 265 -4.43 17.51 18.18
C ASN A 265 -5.79 18.23 18.28
N SER A 266 -6.76 17.62 18.96
CA SER A 266 -8.11 18.15 19.17
C SER A 266 -8.39 18.47 20.65
N TRP A 267 -7.36 18.90 21.39
CA TRP A 267 -7.44 19.23 22.82
C TRP A 267 -7.36 20.73 23.11
N GLY A 268 -7.62 21.56 22.10
CA GLY A 268 -7.51 23.01 22.18
C GLY A 268 -6.06 23.52 22.19
N THR A 269 -5.93 24.84 22.22
CA THR A 269 -4.64 25.54 22.04
C THR A 269 -3.73 25.51 23.26
N ASN A 270 -4.24 25.09 24.43
CA ASN A 270 -3.44 25.04 25.66
C ASN A 270 -2.52 23.81 25.70
N TRP A 271 -2.81 22.77 24.91
CA TRP A 271 -1.98 21.57 24.81
C TRP A 271 -0.81 21.76 23.84
N GLY A 272 0.36 21.23 24.18
CA GLY A 272 1.54 21.27 23.30
C GLY A 272 2.02 22.70 22.99
N ASP A 273 2.30 22.97 21.72
CA ASP A 273 2.51 24.30 21.14
C ASP A 273 1.26 24.70 20.35
N LYS A 274 0.36 25.44 21.01
CA LYS A 274 -0.89 25.96 20.40
C LYS A 274 -1.77 24.87 19.78
N GLY A 275 -1.78 23.68 20.39
CA GLY A 275 -2.53 22.51 19.90
C GLY A 275 -1.76 21.59 18.96
N PHE A 276 -0.49 21.90 18.69
CA PHE A 276 0.42 21.05 17.94
C PHE A 276 1.43 20.39 18.87
N GLY A 277 1.92 19.20 18.49
CA GLY A 277 2.94 18.50 19.26
C GLY A 277 3.85 17.70 18.34
N TRP A 278 5.05 17.36 18.81
CA TRP A 278 5.99 16.54 18.05
C TRP A 278 6.09 15.13 18.61
N VAL A 279 6.14 14.15 17.71
CA VAL A 279 6.34 12.74 18.03
C VAL A 279 7.55 12.23 17.27
N SER A 280 8.53 11.63 17.96
CA SER A 280 9.69 11.08 17.28
C SER A 280 9.29 9.92 16.36
N TYR A 281 10.03 9.73 15.27
CA TYR A 281 9.74 8.61 14.36
C TYR A 281 9.82 7.25 15.07
N SER A 282 10.79 7.09 15.96
CA SER A 282 11.00 5.84 16.68
C SER A 282 9.93 5.55 17.71
N ILE A 283 9.36 6.55 18.40
CA ILE A 283 8.24 6.29 19.31
C ILE A 283 6.96 6.00 18.52
N LEU A 284 6.72 6.71 17.41
CA LEU A 284 5.55 6.42 16.55
C LEU A 284 5.58 5.00 16.00
N ALA A 285 6.75 4.49 15.59
CA ALA A 285 6.91 3.10 15.17
C ALA A 285 6.58 2.08 16.29
N LYS A 286 6.69 2.49 17.57
CA LYS A 286 6.42 1.64 18.74
C LYS A 286 4.96 1.70 19.21
N VAL A 287 4.37 2.90 19.26
CA VAL A 287 3.02 3.11 19.85
C VAL A 287 1.94 3.38 18.82
N GLY A 288 2.31 3.64 17.57
CA GLY A 288 1.40 3.76 16.44
C GLY A 288 0.62 2.47 16.22
N GLN A 289 -0.64 2.62 15.84
CA GLN A 289 -1.57 1.51 15.58
C GLN A 289 -1.96 1.48 14.11
N GLU A 290 -2.29 2.64 13.55
CA GLU A 290 -2.71 2.80 12.16
C GLU A 290 -2.35 4.19 11.65
N THR A 291 -1.96 4.26 10.37
CA THR A 291 -1.91 5.52 9.62
C THR A 291 -2.59 5.36 8.27
N TYR A 292 -3.30 6.40 7.86
CA TYR A 292 -4.07 6.41 6.62
C TYR A 292 -3.97 7.78 5.94
N ALA A 293 -4.01 7.80 4.62
CA ALA A 293 -4.17 9.02 3.83
C ALA A 293 -5.57 9.03 3.18
N ILE A 294 -6.31 10.14 3.33
CA ILE A 294 -7.54 10.36 2.56
C ILE A 294 -7.15 10.75 1.14
N ILE A 295 -7.81 10.13 0.17
CA ILE A 295 -7.81 10.55 -1.23
C ILE A 295 -9.18 11.19 -1.46
N ASP A 296 -9.15 12.48 -1.80
CA ASP A 296 -10.36 13.25 -2.04
C ASP A 296 -10.52 13.49 -3.53
N GLU A 297 -11.76 13.55 -4.01
CA GLU A 297 -12.02 14.06 -5.36
C GLU A 297 -11.86 15.59 -5.36
N PRO A 298 -11.26 16.18 -6.41
CA PRO A 298 -11.56 17.58 -6.70
C PRO A 298 -13.07 17.68 -6.93
N ALA A 299 -13.70 18.77 -6.48
CA ALA A 299 -15.15 18.99 -6.50
C ALA A 299 -15.82 18.41 -7.75
N PRO A 300 -16.99 17.75 -7.66
CA PRO A 300 -17.79 17.51 -8.85
C PRO A 300 -18.09 18.86 -9.48
N GLN A 301 -17.43 19.14 -10.61
CA GLN A 301 -17.89 20.21 -11.47
C GLN A 301 -19.30 19.82 -11.91
N ASN A 302 -20.21 20.80 -11.98
CA ASN A 302 -21.50 20.66 -12.65
C ASN A 302 -21.31 20.48 -14.17
N THR A 303 -20.40 19.62 -14.61
CA THR A 303 -20.21 19.24 -16.00
C THR A 303 -21.04 17.99 -16.24
N GLN A 304 -21.88 18.03 -17.28
CA GLN A 304 -22.62 16.85 -17.75
C GLN A 304 -21.70 15.73 -18.27
N THR A 305 -20.39 15.96 -18.29
CA THR A 305 -19.38 15.04 -18.83
C THR A 305 -18.09 15.11 -17.99
N PRO A 306 -17.42 13.97 -17.74
CA PRO A 306 -16.16 13.97 -16.98
C PRO A 306 -15.03 14.62 -17.78
N THR A 307 -14.02 15.15 -17.09
CA THR A 307 -12.79 15.67 -17.71
C THR A 307 -11.61 14.82 -17.27
N VAL A 308 -10.69 14.52 -18.17
CA VAL A 308 -9.50 13.71 -17.87
C VAL A 308 -8.25 14.46 -18.31
N ASN A 309 -7.30 14.63 -17.39
CA ASN A 309 -5.95 15.05 -17.71
C ASN A 309 -5.06 13.81 -17.74
N VAL A 310 -4.52 13.45 -18.90
CA VAL A 310 -3.47 12.44 -19.01
C VAL A 310 -2.12 13.14 -19.01
N SER A 311 -1.21 12.68 -18.16
CA SER A 311 0.18 13.12 -18.22
C SER A 311 0.91 12.36 -19.33
N PRO A 312 1.61 13.05 -20.25
CA PRO A 312 2.43 12.40 -21.26
C PRO A 312 3.71 11.88 -20.60
N THR A 313 3.66 10.70 -19.98
CA THR A 313 4.87 10.01 -19.53
C THR A 313 4.79 8.53 -19.83
N LYS A 314 5.83 8.03 -20.52
CA LYS A 314 6.14 6.61 -20.54
C LYS A 314 6.40 6.20 -19.09
N LYS A 315 5.48 5.42 -18.48
CA LYS A 315 5.61 4.96 -17.10
C LYS A 315 6.88 4.10 -17.00
N PRO A 316 7.88 4.48 -16.19
CA PRO A 316 9.08 3.68 -16.06
C PRO A 316 8.74 2.33 -15.43
N LEU A 317 9.47 1.29 -15.80
CA LEU A 317 9.28 -0.02 -15.21
C LEU A 317 9.65 0.03 -13.71
N LEU A 318 8.66 -0.28 -12.86
CA LEU A 318 8.81 -0.23 -11.41
C LEU A 318 9.50 -1.52 -10.89
N PRO A 319 10.32 -1.43 -9.82
CA PRO A 319 10.86 -2.62 -9.19
C PRO A 319 9.75 -3.49 -8.58
N PRO A 320 9.99 -4.81 -8.43
CA PRO A 320 9.10 -5.69 -7.68
C PRO A 320 8.86 -5.20 -6.24
N THR A 321 7.63 -5.40 -5.76
CA THR A 321 7.17 -5.02 -4.42
C THR A 321 6.51 -6.21 -3.72
N GLU A 322 6.18 -6.06 -2.43
CA GLU A 322 5.62 -7.15 -1.61
C GLU A 322 6.46 -8.42 -1.64
N ILE A 323 7.79 -8.26 -1.63
CA ILE A 323 8.70 -9.39 -1.67
C ILE A 323 8.62 -10.11 -0.32
N LYS A 324 8.08 -11.33 -0.33
CA LYS A 324 8.03 -12.23 0.82
C LYS A 324 9.13 -13.28 0.64
N VAL A 325 9.89 -13.51 1.71
CA VAL A 325 11.04 -14.44 1.72
C VAL A 325 10.88 -15.42 2.88
N SER A 326 11.20 -16.70 2.66
CA SER A 326 11.15 -17.73 3.71
C SER A 326 12.19 -17.46 4.81
N LYS A 327 11.81 -17.71 6.06
CA LYS A 327 12.58 -17.33 7.27
C LYS A 327 12.66 -18.50 8.26
N GLY A 328 13.60 -19.41 8.00
CA GLY A 328 13.89 -20.60 8.82
C GLY A 328 12.98 -21.79 8.52
N ASP A 329 12.20 -21.69 7.45
CA ASP A 329 11.16 -22.67 7.12
C ASP A 329 11.77 -23.92 6.47
N PHE A 330 12.96 -23.78 5.89
CA PHE A 330 13.71 -24.85 5.26
C PHE A 330 15.18 -24.79 5.69
N ASP A 331 15.85 -25.93 5.59
CA ASP A 331 17.29 -26.09 5.84
C ASP A 331 18.12 -25.92 4.57
N ASN A 332 17.53 -26.18 3.41
CA ASN A 332 18.23 -26.33 2.14
C ASN A 332 17.74 -25.39 1.03
N LYS A 333 16.77 -24.52 1.30
CA LYS A 333 16.26 -23.59 0.30
C LYS A 333 15.71 -22.30 0.91
N ILE A 334 15.67 -21.24 0.09
CA ILE A 334 14.93 -20.01 0.36
C ILE A 334 13.87 -19.82 -0.73
N LEU A 335 12.61 -19.63 -0.34
CA LEU A 335 11.53 -19.29 -1.27
C LEU A 335 11.27 -17.79 -1.25
N LEU A 336 11.26 -17.19 -2.43
CA LEU A 336 10.91 -15.81 -2.68
C LEU A 336 9.64 -15.73 -3.53
N THR A 337 8.74 -14.83 -3.17
CA THR A 337 7.56 -14.46 -3.97
C THR A 337 7.38 -12.95 -3.91
N TRP A 338 6.84 -12.35 -4.96
CA TRP A 338 6.61 -10.90 -5.05
C TRP A 338 5.41 -10.62 -5.93
N ASN A 339 4.95 -9.36 -6.03
CA ASN A 339 3.77 -9.04 -6.84
C ASN A 339 3.99 -9.24 -8.37
N HIS A 340 2.97 -9.75 -9.07
CA HIS A 340 2.96 -9.83 -10.53
C HIS A 340 2.91 -8.43 -11.17
N GLN A 341 3.56 -8.27 -12.33
CA GLN A 341 3.62 -7.02 -13.09
C GLN A 341 3.43 -7.30 -14.59
N ASP A 342 2.36 -6.76 -15.19
CA ASP A 342 1.91 -7.15 -16.54
C ASP A 342 2.88 -6.80 -17.69
N SER A 343 3.75 -5.80 -17.50
CA SER A 343 4.75 -5.39 -18.50
C SER A 343 6.11 -6.07 -18.36
N VAL A 344 6.24 -6.99 -17.39
CA VAL A 344 7.47 -7.71 -17.10
C VAL A 344 7.51 -9.02 -17.87
N VAL A 345 8.62 -9.27 -18.55
CA VAL A 345 8.87 -10.51 -19.27
C VAL A 345 9.83 -11.44 -18.52
N ALA A 346 10.64 -10.90 -17.60
CA ALA A 346 11.50 -11.68 -16.71
C ALA A 346 11.88 -10.87 -15.46
N TYR A 347 12.36 -11.56 -14.43
CA TYR A 347 12.92 -10.98 -13.22
C TYR A 347 14.37 -11.42 -13.08
N LEU A 348 15.24 -10.51 -12.67
CA LEU A 348 16.62 -10.82 -12.25
C LEU A 348 16.68 -10.83 -10.73
N ILE A 349 16.99 -11.99 -10.17
CA ILE A 349 17.18 -12.18 -8.74
C ILE A 349 18.66 -11.97 -8.46
N GLN A 350 18.96 -11.01 -7.57
CA GLN A 350 20.30 -10.79 -7.06
C GLN A 350 20.37 -11.21 -5.60
N ARG A 351 21.47 -11.86 -5.22
CA ARG A 351 21.77 -12.23 -3.84
C ARG A 351 23.03 -11.48 -3.40
N LYS A 352 23.09 -11.12 -2.12
CA LYS A 352 24.25 -10.48 -1.52
C LYS A 352 25.27 -11.53 -1.09
N GLU A 353 26.51 -11.35 -1.51
CA GLU A 353 27.67 -12.10 -1.05
C GLU A 353 28.70 -11.12 -0.51
N GLU A 354 29.16 -11.35 0.72
CA GLU A 354 30.00 -10.40 1.46
C GLU A 354 29.35 -9.01 1.57
N SER A 355 29.75 -8.06 0.71
CA SER A 355 29.23 -6.70 0.68
C SER A 355 28.49 -6.35 -0.62
N ASP A 356 28.61 -7.17 -1.67
CA ASP A 356 28.12 -6.85 -3.02
C ASP A 356 26.99 -7.78 -3.46
N PHE A 357 26.12 -7.25 -4.32
CA PHE A 357 25.07 -8.04 -4.97
C PHE A 357 25.57 -8.60 -6.28
N PHE A 358 25.28 -9.88 -6.52
CA PHE A 358 25.57 -10.56 -7.77
C PHE A 358 24.30 -11.18 -8.37
N ASP A 359 24.32 -11.39 -9.69
CA ASP A 359 23.24 -12.03 -10.43
C ASP A 359 23.16 -13.52 -10.09
N LEU A 360 22.10 -13.89 -9.37
CA LEU A 360 21.89 -15.27 -8.92
C LEU A 360 21.22 -16.09 -10.03
N ALA A 361 20.09 -15.60 -10.54
CA ALA A 361 19.24 -16.31 -11.50
C ALA A 361 18.21 -15.38 -12.14
N TYR A 362 17.63 -15.84 -13.26
CA TYR A 362 16.40 -15.26 -13.82
C TYR A 362 15.17 -16.09 -13.47
N SER A 363 14.01 -15.44 -13.46
CA SER A 363 12.69 -16.09 -13.37
C SER A 363 11.72 -15.43 -14.35
N ASP A 364 10.90 -16.21 -15.05
CA ASP A 364 9.77 -15.75 -15.85
C ASP A 364 8.49 -15.63 -15.02
N LYS A 365 8.55 -16.05 -13.75
CA LYS A 365 7.46 -16.04 -12.79
C LYS A 365 7.76 -15.09 -11.64
N PRO A 366 6.72 -14.57 -10.95
CA PRO A 366 6.90 -13.71 -9.78
C PRO A 366 7.31 -14.49 -8.50
N SER A 367 8.12 -15.54 -8.67
CA SER A 367 8.63 -16.40 -7.62
C SER A 367 9.98 -16.99 -7.99
N PHE A 368 10.77 -17.34 -6.98
CA PHE A 368 12.04 -18.03 -7.15
C PHE A 368 12.39 -18.87 -5.92
N THR A 369 12.99 -20.04 -6.13
CA THR A 369 13.53 -20.89 -5.05
C THR A 369 15.05 -20.97 -5.16
N ASP A 370 15.75 -20.37 -4.20
CA ASP A 370 17.20 -20.50 -4.06
C ASP A 370 17.54 -21.80 -3.31
N VAL A 371 18.00 -22.82 -4.04
CA VAL A 371 18.47 -24.10 -3.47
C VAL A 371 19.98 -24.14 -3.20
N SER A 372 20.69 -23.02 -3.43
CA SER A 372 22.14 -22.91 -3.30
C SER A 372 22.57 -22.34 -1.95
N VAL A 373 21.83 -22.70 -0.90
CA VAL A 373 21.97 -22.16 0.46
C VAL A 373 22.44 -23.23 1.44
N SER A 374 23.14 -22.81 2.49
CA SER A 374 23.54 -23.68 3.60
C SER A 374 22.53 -23.66 4.73
N PRO A 375 22.36 -24.74 5.50
CA PRO A 375 21.60 -24.71 6.74
C PRO A 375 22.14 -23.64 7.70
N ASN A 376 21.23 -23.10 8.53
CA ASN A 376 21.54 -22.14 9.57
C ASN A 376 22.32 -20.91 9.05
N SER A 377 21.90 -20.37 7.89
CA SER A 377 22.59 -19.28 7.20
C SER A 377 21.59 -18.21 6.73
N SER A 378 21.99 -16.94 6.84
CA SER A 378 21.23 -15.80 6.32
C SER A 378 21.76 -15.34 4.95
N TYR A 379 20.83 -14.82 4.15
CA TYR A 379 21.03 -14.32 2.79
C TYR A 379 20.15 -13.08 2.57
N ALA A 380 20.70 -12.08 1.90
CA ALA A 380 19.96 -10.91 1.47
C ALA A 380 19.74 -10.93 -0.05
N TYR A 381 18.58 -10.50 -0.49
CA TYR A 381 18.15 -10.51 -1.88
C TYR A 381 17.59 -9.16 -2.30
N ARG A 382 17.66 -8.89 -3.61
CA ARG A 382 16.91 -7.83 -4.27
C ARG A 382 16.57 -8.27 -5.69
N ILE A 383 15.52 -7.69 -6.26
CA ILE A 383 14.96 -8.16 -7.53
C ILE A 383 14.82 -6.98 -8.49
N LEU A 384 15.17 -7.19 -9.75
CA LEU A 384 14.92 -6.25 -10.84
C LEU A 384 13.85 -6.83 -11.76
N ALA A 385 12.94 -5.99 -12.21
CA ALA A 385 11.96 -6.31 -13.24
C ALA A 385 12.55 -6.00 -14.62
N ILE A 386 12.41 -6.91 -15.58
CA ILE A 386 12.89 -6.79 -16.95
C ILE A 386 11.68 -6.76 -17.89
N GLY A 387 11.49 -5.64 -18.57
CA GLY A 387 10.50 -5.48 -19.63
C GLY A 387 11.13 -5.70 -21.01
N ALA A 388 10.32 -5.57 -22.05
CA ALA A 388 10.81 -5.71 -23.42
C ALA A 388 11.86 -4.64 -23.79
N GLU A 389 11.68 -3.40 -23.32
CA GLU A 389 12.50 -2.25 -23.75
C GLU A 389 13.32 -1.61 -22.62
N GLU A 390 13.07 -1.98 -21.37
CA GLU A 390 13.72 -1.37 -20.21
C GLU A 390 13.80 -2.33 -19.03
N VAL A 391 14.60 -1.97 -18.04
CA VAL A 391 14.78 -2.71 -16.79
C VAL A 391 14.59 -1.74 -15.64
N SER A 392 13.89 -2.18 -14.59
CA SER A 392 13.69 -1.37 -13.40
C SER A 392 15.00 -1.20 -12.64
N VAL A 393 15.02 -0.24 -11.72
CA VAL A 393 15.97 -0.28 -10.60
C VAL A 393 15.78 -1.56 -9.76
N ALA A 394 16.70 -1.85 -8.85
CA ALA A 394 16.52 -2.93 -7.89
C ALA A 394 15.46 -2.57 -6.84
N SER A 395 14.74 -3.60 -6.37
CA SER A 395 13.88 -3.51 -5.19
C SER A 395 14.67 -3.15 -3.92
N LEU A 396 13.94 -2.88 -2.84
CA LEU A 396 14.52 -2.86 -1.50
C LEU A 396 15.15 -4.24 -1.16
N GLU A 397 16.22 -4.20 -0.35
CA GLU A 397 16.89 -5.38 0.17
C GLU A 397 15.96 -6.13 1.14
N VAL A 398 15.83 -7.44 0.96
CA VAL A 398 15.05 -8.34 1.83
C VAL A 398 15.93 -9.48 2.33
N GLU A 399 15.72 -9.92 3.57
CA GLU A 399 16.53 -10.96 4.20
C GLU A 399 15.72 -12.26 4.39
N GLY A 400 16.34 -13.39 4.04
CA GLY A 400 15.86 -14.74 4.27
C GLY A 400 16.92 -15.60 4.92
N PHE A 401 16.52 -16.61 5.68
CA PHE A 401 17.46 -17.52 6.34
C PHE A 401 16.96 -18.96 6.36
N THR A 402 17.90 -19.88 6.46
CA THR A 402 17.64 -21.32 6.62
C THR A 402 17.81 -21.74 8.08
N SER A 403 17.19 -22.86 8.47
CA SER A 403 17.32 -23.44 9.83
C SER A 403 17.90 -24.85 9.76
N SER A 404 18.70 -25.27 10.75
CA SER A 404 19.10 -26.69 10.88
C SER A 404 17.94 -27.59 11.33
N GLU A 405 16.93 -27.00 11.96
CA GLU A 405 15.66 -27.65 12.32
C GLU A 405 14.54 -26.89 11.61
N PRO A 406 14.14 -27.30 10.38
CA PRO A 406 13.14 -26.57 9.62
C PRO A 406 11.78 -26.57 10.34
N SER A 407 11.05 -25.45 10.24
CA SER A 407 9.73 -25.33 10.86
C SER A 407 8.77 -26.35 10.22
N ASN A 408 8.21 -27.26 11.02
CA ASN A 408 7.17 -28.20 10.59
C ASN A 408 5.75 -27.61 10.77
N ASP A 409 5.68 -26.39 11.26
CA ASP A 409 4.50 -25.70 11.79
C ASP A 409 3.78 -24.82 10.76
N GLY A 410 4.23 -24.81 9.49
CA GLY A 410 3.44 -24.31 8.36
C GLY A 410 3.63 -22.84 7.98
N ASN A 411 4.55 -22.11 8.61
CA ASN A 411 4.86 -20.73 8.24
C ASN A 411 5.71 -20.65 6.96
N VAL A 412 5.20 -21.14 5.84
CA VAL A 412 5.83 -20.94 4.52
C VAL A 412 5.39 -19.61 3.93
N THR A 413 6.28 -18.96 3.18
CA THR A 413 6.06 -17.67 2.49
C THR A 413 4.63 -17.50 1.98
N GLN A 414 3.93 -16.47 2.46
CA GLN A 414 2.58 -16.12 2.01
C GLN A 414 2.53 -15.87 0.49
N VAL A 415 1.35 -16.08 -0.10
CA VAL A 415 1.08 -15.62 -1.47
C VAL A 415 1.11 -14.09 -1.52
N ALA A 416 1.85 -13.53 -2.49
CA ALA A 416 1.98 -12.09 -2.70
C ALA A 416 1.09 -11.59 -3.86
N GLY A 417 0.81 -10.29 -3.88
CA GLY A 417 0.18 -9.64 -5.03
C GLY A 417 -1.28 -10.02 -5.29
N LEU A 418 -2.02 -10.48 -4.27
CA LEU A 418 -3.45 -10.71 -4.41
C LEU A 418 -4.13 -9.40 -4.85
N SER A 419 -4.89 -9.46 -5.94
CA SER A 419 -5.66 -8.35 -6.49
C SER A 419 -7.02 -8.85 -6.98
N GLY A 420 -7.98 -7.93 -7.15
CA GLY A 420 -9.33 -8.25 -7.56
C GLY A 420 -9.90 -7.22 -8.53
N ILE A 421 -10.44 -7.69 -9.65
CA ILE A 421 -11.11 -6.86 -10.66
C ILE A 421 -12.56 -7.30 -10.75
N VAL A 422 -13.48 -6.33 -10.80
CA VAL A 422 -14.90 -6.60 -10.93
C VAL A 422 -15.33 -6.40 -12.38
N PHE A 423 -16.14 -7.32 -12.89
CA PHE A 423 -16.80 -7.17 -14.18
C PHE A 423 -18.17 -7.85 -14.18
N SER A 424 -19.00 -7.46 -15.14
CA SER A 424 -20.30 -8.10 -15.38
C SER A 424 -20.31 -8.84 -16.72
N THR A 425 -20.96 -10.00 -16.75
CA THR A 425 -21.24 -10.76 -17.98
C THR A 425 -22.76 -10.90 -18.12
N GLY A 426 -23.37 -10.04 -18.93
CA GLY A 426 -24.83 -9.89 -18.94
C GLY A 426 -25.32 -9.31 -17.62
N ASN A 427 -26.27 -10.00 -16.96
CA ASN A 427 -26.86 -9.56 -15.68
C ASN A 427 -26.14 -10.09 -14.43
N THR A 428 -25.06 -10.87 -14.60
CA THR A 428 -24.30 -11.41 -13.47
C THR A 428 -23.02 -10.61 -13.25
N THR A 429 -22.71 -10.35 -11.99
CA THR A 429 -21.47 -9.69 -11.58
C THR A 429 -20.55 -10.72 -10.95
N SER A 430 -19.26 -10.61 -11.23
CA SER A 430 -18.23 -11.49 -10.67
C SER A 430 -16.98 -10.69 -10.29
N VAL A 431 -16.22 -11.23 -9.34
CA VAL A 431 -14.89 -10.72 -8.97
C VAL A 431 -13.85 -11.73 -9.45
N GLN A 432 -12.98 -11.32 -10.37
CA GLN A 432 -11.80 -12.10 -10.74
C GLN A 432 -10.64 -11.69 -9.84
N LEU A 433 -10.11 -12.68 -9.13
CA LEU A 433 -8.94 -12.58 -8.28
C LEU A 433 -7.73 -13.09 -9.03
N THR A 434 -6.59 -12.43 -8.87
CA THR A 434 -5.28 -12.87 -9.38
C THR A 434 -4.22 -12.67 -8.32
N TRP A 435 -3.16 -13.49 -8.35
CA TRP A 435 -2.04 -13.40 -7.42
C TRP A 435 -0.77 -13.97 -8.05
N SER A 436 0.35 -13.86 -7.34
CA SER A 436 1.63 -14.40 -7.79
C SER A 436 1.76 -15.90 -7.54
N GLU A 437 2.36 -16.61 -8.49
CA GLU A 437 2.65 -18.03 -8.33
C GLU A 437 3.58 -18.25 -7.13
N VAL A 438 3.38 -19.36 -6.41
CA VAL A 438 4.32 -19.87 -5.42
C VAL A 438 4.98 -21.12 -6.02
N ASP A 439 6.30 -21.09 -6.16
CA ASP A 439 7.05 -22.22 -6.70
C ASP A 439 6.81 -23.50 -5.87
N GLY A 440 6.46 -24.60 -6.56
CA GLY A 440 6.08 -25.87 -5.95
C GLY A 440 4.64 -25.96 -5.43
N ALA A 441 3.78 -24.98 -5.66
CA ALA A 441 2.36 -25.07 -5.31
C ALA A 441 1.61 -26.11 -6.15
N LEU A 442 0.82 -26.95 -5.48
CA LEU A 442 -0.04 -27.96 -6.11
C LEU A 442 -1.41 -27.37 -6.51
N ASN A 443 -1.91 -26.45 -5.69
CA ASN A 443 -3.13 -25.67 -5.89
C ASN A 443 -3.17 -24.52 -4.87
N TYR A 444 -4.21 -23.69 -4.94
CA TYR A 444 -4.46 -22.57 -4.05
C TYR A 444 -5.87 -22.69 -3.47
N SER A 445 -6.02 -22.40 -2.18
CA SER A 445 -7.29 -22.22 -1.50
C SER A 445 -7.65 -20.75 -1.43
N VAL A 446 -8.89 -20.40 -1.80
CA VAL A 446 -9.41 -19.03 -1.77
C VAL A 446 -10.51 -18.92 -0.74
N ALA A 447 -10.43 -17.91 0.13
CA ALA A 447 -11.43 -17.66 1.17
C ALA A 447 -12.03 -16.27 1.05
N LYS A 448 -13.29 -16.16 1.49
CA LYS A 448 -14.06 -14.92 1.56
C LYS A 448 -14.59 -14.70 2.97
N ALA A 449 -14.59 -13.46 3.44
CA ALA A 449 -15.15 -13.13 4.76
C ALA A 449 -16.65 -12.83 4.67
N ASP A 450 -17.40 -13.17 5.73
CA ASP A 450 -18.77 -12.69 5.94
C ASP A 450 -18.80 -11.27 6.57
N SER A 451 -20.00 -10.72 6.81
CA SER A 451 -20.16 -9.38 7.40
C SER A 451 -19.65 -9.26 8.84
N SER A 452 -19.35 -10.39 9.50
CA SER A 452 -18.73 -10.45 10.83
C SER A 452 -17.24 -10.80 10.75
N PHE A 453 -16.63 -10.72 9.56
CA PHE A 453 -15.25 -11.10 9.27
C PHE A 453 -14.91 -12.58 9.57
N LYS A 454 -15.89 -13.48 9.55
CA LYS A 454 -15.61 -14.93 9.59
C LYS A 454 -15.27 -15.42 8.19
N TRP A 455 -14.09 -16.06 8.08
CA TRP A 455 -13.57 -16.55 6.81
C TRP A 455 -14.14 -17.92 6.44
N LYS A 456 -14.57 -18.06 5.18
CA LYS A 456 -14.99 -19.34 4.60
C LYS A 456 -14.27 -19.56 3.27
N THR A 457 -13.72 -20.75 3.08
CA THR A 457 -13.17 -21.16 1.78
C THR A 457 -14.29 -21.23 0.74
N ILE A 458 -14.12 -20.49 -0.35
CA ILE A 458 -15.08 -20.41 -1.46
C ILE A 458 -14.66 -21.26 -2.66
N GLY A 459 -13.41 -21.70 -2.73
CA GLY A 459 -12.95 -22.63 -3.77
C GLY A 459 -11.46 -22.94 -3.70
N ASN A 460 -11.04 -23.84 -4.58
CA ASN A 460 -9.63 -24.15 -4.83
C ASN A 460 -9.34 -24.08 -6.34
N THR A 461 -8.13 -23.68 -6.72
CA THR A 461 -7.71 -23.54 -8.12
C THR A 461 -6.27 -24.01 -8.30
N LYS A 462 -5.92 -24.53 -9.48
CA LYS A 462 -4.51 -24.83 -9.82
C LYS A 462 -3.79 -23.66 -10.46
N SER A 463 -4.56 -22.71 -10.99
CA SER A 463 -4.06 -21.50 -11.60
C SER A 463 -3.84 -20.42 -10.54
N THR A 464 -3.17 -19.34 -10.92
CA THR A 464 -2.96 -18.15 -10.09
C THR A 464 -4.11 -17.14 -10.17
N ASP A 465 -5.30 -17.64 -10.53
CA ASP A 465 -6.53 -16.87 -10.68
C ASP A 465 -7.75 -17.66 -10.19
N PHE A 466 -8.77 -16.93 -9.73
CA PHE A 466 -10.05 -17.48 -9.29
C PHE A 466 -11.18 -16.47 -9.49
N VAL A 467 -12.36 -16.94 -9.92
CA VAL A 467 -13.54 -16.08 -10.10
C VAL A 467 -14.58 -16.38 -9.02
N ASP A 468 -14.87 -15.39 -8.16
CA ASP A 468 -16.08 -15.39 -7.33
C ASP A 468 -17.27 -14.98 -8.20
N GLY A 469 -18.11 -15.95 -8.56
CA GLY A 469 -19.31 -15.74 -9.38
C GLY A 469 -20.53 -15.20 -8.61
N SER A 470 -20.42 -15.00 -7.29
CA SER A 470 -21.51 -14.51 -6.44
C SER A 470 -21.03 -13.47 -5.41
N PRO A 471 -20.37 -12.39 -5.85
CA PRO A 471 -20.03 -11.30 -4.97
C PRO A 471 -21.29 -10.57 -4.49
N LYS A 472 -21.25 -10.03 -3.27
CA LYS A 472 -22.33 -9.21 -2.76
C LYS A 472 -22.27 -7.85 -3.45
N SER A 473 -23.32 -7.52 -4.21
CA SER A 473 -23.44 -6.23 -4.90
C SER A 473 -23.89 -5.14 -3.93
N GLY A 474 -23.36 -3.93 -4.07
CA GLY A 474 -23.59 -2.84 -3.13
C GLY A 474 -22.77 -2.91 -1.85
N GLU A 475 -21.85 -3.88 -1.73
CA GLU A 475 -21.05 -4.13 -0.53
C GLU A 475 -19.57 -4.35 -0.90
N VAL A 476 -18.71 -4.22 0.11
CA VAL A 476 -17.29 -4.60 0.05
C VAL A 476 -17.16 -6.11 0.30
N ASN A 477 -16.43 -6.80 -0.57
CA ASN A 477 -16.15 -8.23 -0.49
C ASN A 477 -14.68 -8.44 -0.12
N TYR A 478 -14.40 -9.20 0.94
CA TYR A 478 -13.05 -9.43 1.44
C TYR A 478 -12.53 -10.81 1.04
N TYR A 479 -11.32 -10.89 0.49
CA TYR A 479 -10.71 -12.12 -0.02
C TYR A 479 -9.29 -12.34 0.52
N LYS A 480 -8.89 -13.60 0.61
CA LYS A 480 -7.50 -14.01 0.87
C LYS A 480 -7.22 -15.36 0.21
N VAL A 481 -5.95 -15.65 -0.05
CA VAL A 481 -5.51 -16.87 -0.74
C VAL A 481 -4.34 -17.55 0.00
N SER A 482 -4.28 -18.87 -0.03
CA SER A 482 -3.16 -19.66 0.50
C SER A 482 -2.75 -20.72 -0.54
N ALA A 483 -1.45 -20.95 -0.69
CA ALA A 483 -0.93 -21.97 -1.59
C ALA A 483 -0.75 -23.30 -0.84
N VAL A 484 -1.20 -24.40 -1.45
CA VAL A 484 -1.06 -25.75 -0.91
C VAL A 484 0.17 -26.41 -1.53
N LEU A 485 1.16 -26.72 -0.70
CA LEU A 485 2.45 -27.28 -1.14
C LEU A 485 2.50 -28.81 -1.00
N SER A 486 1.78 -29.37 -0.04
CA SER A 486 1.59 -30.81 0.13
C SER A 486 0.32 -31.10 0.94
N SER A 487 -0.01 -32.38 1.17
CA SER A 487 -1.20 -32.78 1.95
C SER A 487 -1.22 -32.26 3.40
N LYS A 488 -0.06 -31.87 3.95
CA LYS A 488 0.05 -31.34 5.32
C LYS A 488 0.70 -29.96 5.39
N LEU A 489 1.04 -29.36 4.24
CA LEU A 489 1.79 -28.10 4.20
C LEU A 489 1.09 -27.11 3.27
N SER A 490 0.76 -25.94 3.79
CA SER A 490 0.27 -24.80 3.03
C SER A 490 1.01 -23.54 3.49
N THR A 491 1.01 -22.51 2.67
CA THR A 491 1.49 -21.19 3.09
C THR A 491 0.53 -20.59 4.10
N GLU A 492 1.01 -19.63 4.87
CA GLU A 492 0.11 -18.69 5.54
C GLU A 492 -0.83 -18.03 4.52
N TRP A 493 -2.01 -17.63 4.99
CA TRP A 493 -2.93 -16.87 4.16
C TRP A 493 -2.28 -15.55 3.75
N SER A 494 -2.49 -15.13 2.51
CA SER A 494 -2.08 -13.82 2.02
C SER A 494 -2.63 -12.70 2.90
N ASP A 495 -2.01 -11.53 2.79
CA ASP A 495 -2.69 -10.28 3.13
C ASP A 495 -4.05 -10.26 2.41
N SER A 496 -5.10 -9.86 3.13
CA SER A 496 -6.44 -9.86 2.54
C SER A 496 -6.62 -8.67 1.61
N ILE A 497 -7.62 -8.69 0.73
CA ILE A 497 -8.01 -7.53 -0.08
C ILE A 497 -9.49 -7.25 0.06
N ALA A 498 -9.87 -5.99 -0.08
CA ALA A 498 -11.24 -5.52 -0.18
C ALA A 498 -11.59 -5.19 -1.65
N VAL A 499 -12.68 -5.77 -2.17
CA VAL A 499 -13.19 -5.51 -3.51
C VAL A 499 -14.62 -5.02 -3.42
N GLU A 500 -14.85 -3.76 -3.77
CA GLU A 500 -16.18 -3.17 -3.81
C GLU A 500 -16.90 -3.51 -5.12
N VAL A 501 -18.12 -4.01 -5.01
CA VAL A 501 -18.94 -4.37 -6.17
C VAL A 501 -20.11 -3.39 -6.30
N ALA A 502 -20.04 -2.53 -7.31
CA ALA A 502 -21.01 -1.45 -7.52
C ALA A 502 -22.41 -1.95 -7.94
N ASN A 503 -23.41 -1.13 -7.63
CA ASN A 503 -24.80 -1.29 -8.08
C ASN A 503 -25.41 0.08 -8.43
N GLN A 504 -26.72 0.15 -8.65
CA GLN A 504 -27.41 1.42 -9.01
C GLN A 504 -27.37 2.51 -7.92
N ASN A 505 -26.97 2.18 -6.69
CA ASN A 505 -26.88 3.10 -5.56
C ASN A 505 -25.43 3.49 -5.21
N LEU A 506 -24.45 2.98 -5.94
CA LEU A 506 -23.02 3.29 -5.79
C LEU A 506 -22.47 3.84 -7.11
N LEU A 507 -21.34 4.54 -7.06
CA LEU A 507 -20.61 4.89 -8.27
C LEU A 507 -20.25 3.59 -9.02
N PRO A 508 -20.27 3.59 -10.37
CA PRO A 508 -19.86 2.42 -11.13
C PRO A 508 -18.43 2.00 -10.80
N ASN A 509 -18.12 0.72 -10.96
CA ASN A 509 -16.73 0.27 -10.91
C ASN A 509 -15.92 0.89 -12.06
N GLN A 510 -14.61 1.05 -11.85
CA GLN A 510 -13.68 1.45 -12.91
C GLN A 510 -13.74 0.44 -14.08
N VAL A 511 -13.66 0.94 -15.32
CA VAL A 511 -13.59 0.07 -16.50
C VAL A 511 -12.30 -0.72 -16.50
N SER A 512 -12.40 -2.01 -16.76
CA SER A 512 -11.26 -2.93 -16.84
C SER A 512 -11.10 -3.55 -18.23
N GLN A 513 -9.89 -4.01 -18.53
CA GLN A 513 -9.53 -4.67 -19.79
C GLN A 513 -9.82 -3.82 -21.03
N LEU A 514 -9.60 -2.51 -20.97
CA LEU A 514 -9.62 -1.66 -22.15
C LEU A 514 -8.49 -2.08 -23.09
N SER A 515 -8.84 -2.31 -24.35
CA SER A 515 -7.90 -2.64 -25.42
C SER A 515 -8.20 -1.80 -26.65
N ALA A 516 -7.16 -1.46 -27.41
CA ALA A 516 -7.26 -0.76 -28.68
C ALA A 516 -6.39 -1.47 -29.72
N THR A 517 -6.85 -1.52 -30.97
CA THR A 517 -6.05 -2.05 -32.07
C THR A 517 -4.87 -1.11 -32.35
N ASN A 518 -3.71 -1.70 -32.57
CA ASN A 518 -2.46 -0.95 -32.73
C ASN A 518 -1.82 -1.37 -34.06
N GLY A 519 -2.14 -0.65 -35.13
CA GLY A 519 -1.64 -0.86 -36.49
C GLY A 519 -2.26 -2.07 -37.20
N ASP A 520 -3.37 -2.61 -36.68
CA ASP A 520 -4.07 -3.74 -37.30
C ASP A 520 -4.92 -3.31 -38.51
N TYR A 521 -5.23 -2.02 -38.62
CA TYR A 521 -6.04 -1.45 -39.68
C TYR A 521 -5.41 -0.19 -40.27
N ALA A 522 -5.68 0.05 -41.55
CA ALA A 522 -5.18 1.22 -42.26
C ALA A 522 -5.86 2.53 -41.85
N ASN A 523 -7.13 2.47 -41.46
CA ASN A 523 -8.00 3.65 -41.41
C ASN A 523 -8.95 3.71 -40.19
N LYS A 524 -8.82 2.78 -39.25
CA LYS A 524 -9.67 2.73 -38.05
C LYS A 524 -8.93 2.20 -36.84
N ILE A 525 -9.40 2.54 -35.65
CA ILE A 525 -8.96 1.95 -34.39
C ILE A 525 -10.18 1.32 -33.71
N GLN A 526 -10.15 0.03 -33.41
CA GLN A 526 -11.23 -0.65 -32.69
C GLN A 526 -10.86 -0.78 -31.21
N LEU A 527 -11.80 -0.38 -30.36
CA LEU A 527 -11.69 -0.44 -28.91
C LEU A 527 -12.72 -1.40 -28.32
N ASN A 528 -12.30 -2.18 -27.31
CA ASN A 528 -13.16 -3.09 -26.57
C ASN A 528 -12.76 -3.07 -25.09
N TRP A 529 -13.76 -3.17 -24.20
CA TRP A 529 -13.56 -3.28 -22.75
C TRP A 529 -14.59 -4.22 -22.11
N LYS A 530 -14.40 -4.58 -20.83
CA LYS A 530 -15.41 -5.33 -20.06
C LYS A 530 -16.44 -4.40 -19.45
N ALA A 531 -17.68 -4.87 -19.35
CA ALA A 531 -18.75 -4.11 -18.72
C ALA A 531 -18.42 -3.85 -17.24
N ALA A 532 -18.50 -2.59 -16.83
CA ALA A 532 -18.30 -2.17 -15.46
C ALA A 532 -19.61 -2.34 -14.66
N PRO A 533 -19.62 -3.07 -13.54
CA PRO A 533 -20.79 -3.17 -12.68
C PRO A 533 -21.28 -1.78 -12.23
N GLY A 534 -22.60 -1.61 -12.17
CA GLY A 534 -23.23 -0.33 -11.84
C GLY A 534 -23.26 0.70 -12.97
N ALA A 535 -22.57 0.48 -14.10
CA ALA A 535 -22.54 1.41 -15.23
C ALA A 535 -23.84 1.40 -16.05
N LYS A 536 -24.30 2.59 -16.44
CA LYS A 536 -25.39 2.82 -17.39
C LYS A 536 -24.88 3.21 -18.78
N ASN A 537 -23.80 3.99 -18.82
CA ASN A 537 -23.15 4.48 -20.03
C ASN A 537 -21.64 4.66 -19.78
N TYR A 538 -20.89 4.95 -20.84
CA TYR A 538 -19.44 5.15 -20.83
C TYR A 538 -19.06 6.44 -21.56
N PHE A 539 -18.01 7.10 -21.09
CA PHE A 539 -17.37 8.23 -21.75
C PHE A 539 -15.96 7.83 -22.18
N LEU A 540 -15.70 7.83 -23.48
CA LEU A 540 -14.42 7.51 -24.08
C LEU A 540 -13.69 8.79 -24.46
N PHE A 541 -12.44 8.91 -24.01
CA PHE A 541 -11.56 10.05 -24.31
C PHE A 541 -10.41 9.58 -25.18
N ARG A 542 -10.10 10.36 -26.21
CA ARG A 542 -8.95 10.19 -27.09
C ARG A 542 -7.99 11.35 -26.90
N PHE A 543 -6.70 11.03 -26.76
CA PHE A 543 -5.62 12.00 -26.69
C PHE A 543 -4.61 11.74 -27.80
N ASP A 544 -3.94 12.79 -28.24
CA ASP A 544 -2.86 12.69 -29.22
C ASP A 544 -1.55 12.19 -28.58
N GLU A 545 -0.48 12.17 -29.37
CA GLU A 545 0.85 11.71 -28.93
C GLU A 545 1.49 12.58 -27.84
N ASN A 546 0.99 13.81 -27.65
CA ASN A 546 1.42 14.73 -26.60
C ASN A 546 0.49 14.69 -25.37
N ALA A 547 -0.45 13.73 -25.34
CA ALA A 547 -1.50 13.60 -24.34
C ALA A 547 -2.47 14.79 -24.29
N GLU A 548 -2.60 15.55 -25.39
CA GLU A 548 -3.61 16.60 -25.51
C GLU A 548 -4.96 16.02 -25.92
N PRO A 549 -6.09 16.46 -25.33
CA PRO A 549 -7.41 16.00 -25.71
C PRO A 549 -7.69 16.21 -27.21
N SER A 550 -8.06 15.13 -27.91
CA SER A 550 -8.33 15.16 -29.36
C SER A 550 -9.69 14.56 -29.74
N GLY A 551 -10.42 13.97 -28.79
CA GLY A 551 -11.76 13.44 -29.02
C GLY A 551 -12.44 13.00 -27.72
N GLN A 552 -13.78 13.09 -27.70
CA GLN A 552 -14.61 12.68 -26.57
C GLN A 552 -15.93 12.13 -27.08
N PHE A 553 -16.32 10.96 -26.61
CA PHE A 553 -17.45 10.21 -27.14
C PHE A 553 -18.25 9.56 -26.01
N GLU A 554 -19.57 9.64 -26.07
CA GLU A 554 -20.46 8.90 -25.18
C GLU A 554 -20.88 7.59 -25.85
N VAL A 555 -20.75 6.48 -25.13
CA VAL A 555 -20.92 5.12 -25.65
C VAL A 555 -21.82 4.32 -24.70
N SER A 556 -22.86 3.69 -25.21
CA SER A 556 -23.77 2.84 -24.42
C SER A 556 -23.32 1.37 -24.34
N GLY A 557 -22.45 0.94 -25.26
CA GLY A 557 -21.91 -0.41 -25.33
C GLY A 557 -20.50 -0.53 -24.74
N THR A 558 -19.91 -1.72 -24.87
CA THR A 558 -18.56 -2.02 -24.39
C THR A 558 -17.51 -2.09 -25.51
N SER A 559 -17.81 -1.46 -26.64
CA SER A 559 -16.92 -1.35 -27.79
C SER A 559 -17.18 -0.06 -28.55
N TYR A 560 -16.13 0.43 -29.22
CA TYR A 560 -16.19 1.63 -30.05
C TYR A 560 -15.24 1.47 -31.24
N THR A 561 -15.62 1.96 -32.42
CA THR A 561 -14.72 1.98 -33.59
C THR A 561 -14.46 3.43 -33.95
N ASP A 562 -13.24 3.89 -33.68
CA ASP A 562 -12.78 5.20 -34.09
C ASP A 562 -12.44 5.18 -35.59
N THR A 563 -13.09 6.04 -36.35
CA THR A 563 -12.92 6.21 -37.80
C THR A 563 -12.58 7.65 -38.18
N ASP A 564 -12.26 8.49 -37.20
CA ASP A 564 -11.91 9.89 -37.40
C ASP A 564 -10.73 10.01 -38.37
N THR A 565 -10.86 10.89 -39.36
CA THR A 565 -9.80 11.11 -40.36
C THR A 565 -8.45 11.51 -39.77
N THR A 566 -8.44 12.13 -38.58
CA THR A 566 -7.21 12.54 -37.89
C THR A 566 -6.34 11.37 -37.46
N ILE A 567 -6.93 10.18 -37.25
CA ILE A 567 -6.20 8.97 -36.84
C ILE A 567 -5.54 8.24 -38.02
N GLN A 568 -5.85 8.62 -39.26
CA GLN A 568 -5.38 7.92 -40.48
C GLN A 568 -3.96 8.31 -40.90
N ASN A 569 -3.29 9.18 -40.15
CA ASN A 569 -1.91 9.63 -40.43
C ASN A 569 -0.84 8.65 -39.89
N GLY A 570 -1.25 7.55 -39.26
CA GLY A 570 -0.34 6.59 -38.65
C GLY A 570 0.35 7.10 -37.38
N LYS A 571 -0.20 8.12 -36.70
CA LYS A 571 0.22 8.50 -35.35
C LYS A 571 -0.42 7.60 -34.30
N SER A 572 0.21 7.57 -33.12
CA SER A 572 -0.34 6.87 -31.94
C SER A 572 -1.29 7.80 -31.19
N PHE A 573 -2.36 7.21 -30.67
CA PHE A 573 -3.37 7.87 -29.85
C PHE A 573 -3.54 7.10 -28.55
N ILE A 574 -3.92 7.83 -27.50
CA ILE A 574 -4.14 7.29 -26.16
C ILE A 574 -5.63 7.32 -25.90
N TYR A 575 -6.18 6.23 -25.35
CA TYR A 575 -7.59 6.11 -25.04
C TYR A 575 -7.80 5.73 -23.57
N THR A 576 -8.81 6.32 -22.93
CA THR A 576 -9.32 5.89 -21.63
C THR A 576 -10.85 5.94 -21.63
N VAL A 577 -11.47 5.11 -20.80
CA VAL A 577 -12.92 5.01 -20.69
C VAL A 577 -13.35 5.20 -19.24
N ILE A 578 -14.36 6.04 -19.02
CA ILE A 578 -15.01 6.26 -17.73
C ILE A 578 -16.40 5.65 -17.75
N ALA A 579 -16.72 4.80 -16.78
CA ALA A 579 -18.09 4.32 -16.56
C ALA A 579 -18.91 5.37 -15.80
N ALA A 580 -20.22 5.44 -16.08
CA ALA A 580 -21.11 6.43 -15.46
C ALA A 580 -22.49 5.84 -15.13
N ASN A 581 -23.14 6.38 -14.09
CA ASN A 581 -24.54 6.15 -13.75
C ASN A 581 -25.14 7.40 -13.08
N ASP A 582 -26.37 7.29 -12.53
CA ASP A 582 -27.06 8.43 -11.90
C ASP A 582 -26.33 8.98 -10.66
N MET A 583 -25.44 8.20 -10.05
CA MET A 583 -24.65 8.60 -8.89
C MET A 583 -23.40 9.40 -9.29
N GLY A 584 -22.96 9.32 -10.55
CA GLY A 584 -21.79 10.02 -11.06
C GLY A 584 -20.87 9.13 -11.91
N TYR A 585 -19.59 9.48 -11.91
CA TYR A 585 -18.55 8.88 -12.76
C TYR A 585 -17.62 7.98 -11.94
N ALA A 586 -17.19 6.88 -12.54
CA ALA A 586 -16.08 6.08 -12.02
C ALA A 586 -14.73 6.75 -12.32
N GLU A 587 -13.67 6.17 -11.77
CA GLU A 587 -12.30 6.50 -12.18
C GLU A 587 -12.06 6.18 -13.67
N PRO A 588 -11.18 6.94 -14.36
CA PRO A 588 -10.73 6.59 -15.71
C PRO A 588 -10.09 5.20 -15.72
N SER A 589 -10.35 4.41 -16.76
CA SER A 589 -9.64 3.15 -16.97
C SER A 589 -8.13 3.36 -17.15
N GLU A 590 -7.37 2.29 -16.98
CA GLU A 590 -6.03 2.21 -17.58
C GLU A 590 -6.09 2.57 -19.07
N VAL A 591 -5.02 3.19 -19.57
CA VAL A 591 -4.97 3.68 -20.93
C VAL A 591 -4.70 2.55 -21.94
N ALA A 592 -5.30 2.65 -23.12
CA ALA A 592 -4.97 1.82 -24.27
C ALA A 592 -4.36 2.66 -25.39
N PHE A 593 -3.30 2.16 -26.02
CA PHE A 593 -2.65 2.81 -27.14
C PHE A 593 -3.20 2.26 -28.46
N GLY A 594 -3.81 3.14 -29.24
CA GLY A 594 -4.32 2.84 -30.58
C GLY A 594 -3.50 3.52 -31.66
N LYS A 595 -3.33 2.86 -32.80
CA LYS A 595 -2.60 3.40 -33.95
C LYS A 595 -3.17 2.82 -35.24
N THR A 596 -3.15 3.58 -36.33
CA THR A 596 -3.38 3.04 -37.68
C THR A 596 -2.04 2.72 -38.35
N ASP A 597 -2.05 1.80 -39.32
CA ASP A 597 -0.90 1.61 -40.21
C ASP A 597 -1.29 1.96 -41.66
N PRO A 598 -1.08 3.22 -42.09
CA PRO A 598 -1.36 3.65 -43.46
C PRO A 598 -0.55 2.88 -44.50
N GLY A 599 0.56 2.25 -44.10
CA GLY A 599 1.35 1.36 -44.96
C GLY A 599 0.57 0.11 -45.39
N LEU A 600 -0.47 -0.30 -44.65
CA LEU A 600 -1.32 -1.44 -45.02
C LEU A 600 -2.08 -1.23 -46.33
N THR A 601 -2.32 0.01 -46.77
CA THR A 601 -2.87 0.27 -48.11
C THR A 601 -1.82 0.15 -49.22
N LYS A 602 -0.53 0.06 -48.87
CA LYS A 602 0.62 0.03 -49.80
C LYS A 602 1.37 -1.30 -49.82
N ARG A 603 1.15 -2.21 -48.87
CA ARG A 603 1.80 -3.54 -48.83
C ARG A 603 1.25 -4.40 -49.96
N ALA A 604 2.14 -4.82 -50.86
CA ALA A 604 1.81 -5.55 -52.09
C ALA A 604 0.90 -6.77 -51.79
N GLY A 605 -0.30 -6.77 -52.38
CA GLY A 605 -1.26 -7.88 -52.30
C GLY A 605 -2.48 -7.67 -51.39
N GLY A 606 -2.55 -6.59 -50.59
CA GLY A 606 -3.77 -6.21 -49.85
C GLY A 606 -4.14 -7.09 -48.65
N VAL A 607 -3.30 -8.06 -48.26
CA VAL A 607 -3.51 -8.89 -47.06
C VAL A 607 -2.69 -8.32 -45.90
N THR A 608 -3.37 -7.82 -44.87
CA THR A 608 -2.75 -7.46 -43.58
C THR A 608 -2.74 -8.67 -42.68
N LEU A 609 -1.56 -9.17 -42.31
CA LEU A 609 -1.45 -10.26 -41.33
C LEU A 609 -1.42 -9.71 -39.91
N ALA A 610 -2.15 -10.38 -39.01
CA ALA A 610 -2.07 -10.12 -37.58
C ALA A 610 -0.72 -10.62 -37.01
N ALA A 611 -0.22 -9.96 -35.97
CA ALA A 611 0.88 -10.50 -35.18
C ALA A 611 0.45 -11.87 -34.59
N PRO A 612 1.34 -12.87 -34.58
CA PRO A 612 1.12 -14.10 -33.84
C PRO A 612 0.76 -13.80 -32.37
N LYS A 613 -0.31 -14.42 -31.89
CA LYS A 613 -0.79 -14.27 -30.50
C LYS A 613 -0.33 -15.46 -29.66
N GLN A 614 -0.35 -15.29 -28.34
CA GLN A 614 -0.05 -16.35 -27.38
C GLN A 614 1.32 -17.01 -27.61
N LEU A 615 2.35 -16.21 -27.94
CA LEU A 615 3.71 -16.74 -27.95
C LEU A 615 4.06 -17.16 -26.53
N VAL A 616 4.47 -18.41 -26.35
CA VAL A 616 4.95 -18.98 -25.10
C VAL A 616 6.29 -19.68 -25.33
N SER A 617 7.14 -19.65 -24.31
CA SER A 617 8.36 -20.45 -24.23
C SER A 617 8.24 -21.49 -23.10
N ASN A 618 8.97 -22.60 -23.22
CA ASN A 618 9.16 -23.53 -22.11
C ASN A 618 10.48 -23.25 -21.39
N PRO A 619 10.58 -23.55 -20.07
CA PRO A 619 11.85 -23.49 -19.35
C PRO A 619 12.92 -24.33 -20.05
N VAL A 620 14.09 -23.75 -20.24
CA VAL A 620 15.23 -24.45 -20.85
C VAL A 620 15.68 -25.55 -19.89
N GLY A 621 15.44 -26.80 -20.30
CA GLY A 621 15.74 -27.98 -19.52
C GLY A 621 17.22 -28.38 -19.57
N LYS A 622 17.53 -29.57 -19.04
CA LYS A 622 18.89 -30.15 -19.08
C LYS A 622 19.38 -30.41 -20.51
N ASP A 623 18.46 -30.55 -21.45
CA ASP A 623 18.73 -30.72 -22.88
C ASP A 623 19.17 -29.42 -23.56
N LYS A 624 19.07 -28.28 -22.86
CA LYS A 624 19.44 -26.94 -23.32
C LYS A 624 18.75 -26.60 -24.64
N GLN A 625 17.49 -26.98 -24.79
CA GLN A 625 16.69 -26.62 -25.96
C GLN A 625 15.70 -25.52 -25.63
N VAL A 626 15.62 -24.56 -26.54
CA VAL A 626 14.56 -23.56 -26.59
C VAL A 626 13.39 -24.16 -27.34
N SER A 627 12.17 -23.95 -26.85
CA SER A 627 10.94 -24.33 -27.53
C SER A 627 9.96 -23.17 -27.48
N LEU A 628 9.51 -22.73 -28.65
CA LEU A 628 8.54 -21.66 -28.83
C LEU A 628 7.27 -22.20 -29.47
N LYS A 629 6.11 -21.68 -29.06
CA LYS A 629 4.81 -22.00 -29.65
C LYS A 629 3.92 -20.76 -29.69
N TRP A 630 3.14 -20.61 -30.76
CA TRP A 630 2.22 -19.48 -30.95
C TRP A 630 0.91 -19.93 -31.64
N ASP A 631 -0.07 -19.03 -31.68
CA ASP A 631 -1.33 -19.25 -32.41
C ASP A 631 -1.13 -19.09 -33.92
N ALA A 632 -1.81 -19.94 -34.71
CA ALA A 632 -1.79 -19.84 -36.17
C ALA A 632 -2.41 -18.51 -36.63
N VAL A 633 -1.69 -17.79 -37.50
CA VAL A 633 -2.18 -16.61 -38.19
C VAL A 633 -2.74 -17.03 -39.54
N LYS A 634 -4.01 -16.71 -39.77
CA LYS A 634 -4.70 -16.96 -41.04
C LYS A 634 -3.94 -16.27 -42.18
N ASP A 635 -3.81 -16.96 -43.31
CA ASP A 635 -3.13 -16.47 -44.53
C ASP A 635 -1.61 -16.25 -44.38
N SER A 636 -1.01 -16.73 -43.29
CA SER A 636 0.44 -16.75 -43.10
C SER A 636 1.09 -17.81 -43.97
N PHE A 637 2.08 -17.41 -44.77
CA PHE A 637 2.90 -18.30 -45.60
C PHE A 637 4.11 -18.84 -44.82
N GLU A 638 4.73 -18.00 -44.00
CA GLU A 638 5.82 -18.38 -43.09
C GLU A 638 5.81 -17.50 -41.83
N TYR A 639 6.53 -17.91 -40.79
CA TYR A 639 6.77 -17.13 -39.58
C TYR A 639 8.25 -16.84 -39.42
N TYR A 640 8.58 -15.62 -39.02
CA TYR A 640 9.94 -15.17 -38.76
C TYR A 640 10.20 -15.09 -37.27
N ILE A 641 11.23 -15.79 -36.81
CA ILE A 641 11.65 -15.84 -35.42
C ILE A 641 12.70 -14.76 -35.21
N TYR A 642 12.49 -13.92 -34.21
CA TYR A 642 13.41 -12.88 -33.79
C TYR A 642 13.85 -13.09 -32.35
N ARG A 643 15.09 -12.67 -32.05
CA ARG A 643 15.69 -12.75 -30.72
C ARG A 643 16.50 -11.50 -30.42
N LYS A 644 16.50 -11.06 -29.16
CA LYS A 644 17.47 -10.09 -28.62
C LYS A 644 18.09 -10.58 -27.31
N PRO A 645 19.40 -10.40 -27.08
CA PRO A 645 20.02 -10.70 -25.79
C PRO A 645 19.72 -9.60 -24.77
N ILE A 646 19.66 -9.96 -23.49
CA ILE A 646 19.73 -9.03 -22.36
C ILE A 646 21.15 -9.10 -21.79
N GLN A 647 21.89 -7.98 -21.83
CA GLN A 647 23.25 -7.90 -21.30
C GLN A 647 23.33 -6.79 -20.26
N ASN A 648 23.89 -7.10 -19.08
CA ASN A 648 24.00 -6.16 -17.96
C ASN A 648 22.67 -5.46 -17.63
N GLY A 649 21.56 -6.21 -17.69
CA GLY A 649 20.22 -5.64 -17.45
C GLY A 649 19.77 -4.63 -18.51
N LYS A 650 20.24 -4.72 -19.76
CA LYS A 650 19.74 -3.89 -20.87
C LYS A 650 19.39 -4.72 -22.10
N PRO A 651 18.25 -4.44 -22.77
CA PRO A 651 17.90 -5.08 -24.03
C PRO A 651 18.85 -4.70 -25.17
N GLY A 652 19.36 -5.72 -25.87
CA GLY A 652 20.13 -5.57 -27.09
C GLY A 652 19.25 -5.38 -28.34
N LYS A 653 19.89 -5.43 -29.52
CA LYS A 653 19.20 -5.33 -30.81
C LYS A 653 18.38 -6.59 -31.10
N LEU A 654 17.21 -6.41 -31.71
CA LEU A 654 16.38 -7.49 -32.23
C LEU A 654 16.94 -8.02 -33.56
N GLU A 655 17.22 -9.32 -33.62
CA GLU A 655 17.88 -9.99 -34.75
C GLU A 655 17.01 -11.14 -35.28
N PHE A 656 17.01 -11.33 -36.60
CA PHE A 656 16.34 -12.46 -37.24
C PHE A 656 17.13 -13.75 -36.99
N VAL A 657 16.43 -14.81 -36.59
CA VAL A 657 17.01 -16.12 -36.25
C VAL A 657 16.71 -17.16 -37.34
N SER A 658 15.44 -17.33 -37.68
CA SER A 658 15.01 -18.39 -38.60
C SER A 658 13.60 -18.13 -39.15
N ASN A 659 13.23 -18.83 -40.23
CA ASN A 659 11.87 -18.89 -40.75
C ASN A 659 11.24 -20.27 -40.54
N VAL A 660 9.93 -20.29 -40.32
CA VAL A 660 9.12 -21.49 -40.08
C VAL A 660 7.97 -21.52 -41.08
N ASP A 661 7.74 -22.66 -41.73
CA ASP A 661 6.61 -22.86 -42.65
C ASP A 661 5.27 -22.47 -42.00
N GLY A 662 4.39 -21.76 -42.72
CA GLY A 662 3.15 -21.19 -42.19
C GLY A 662 2.14 -22.21 -41.65
N LYS A 663 2.29 -23.50 -42.00
CA LYS A 663 1.48 -24.60 -41.44
C LYS A 663 2.00 -25.09 -40.09
N LYS A 664 3.18 -24.63 -39.66
CA LYS A 664 3.79 -24.95 -38.37
C LYS A 664 3.73 -23.73 -37.45
N THR A 665 3.43 -23.98 -36.19
CA THR A 665 3.31 -22.93 -35.15
C THR A 665 4.23 -23.19 -33.96
N ASN A 666 5.36 -23.82 -34.23
CA ASN A 666 6.38 -24.13 -33.24
C ASN A 666 7.78 -23.99 -33.83
N TYR A 667 8.74 -23.68 -32.96
CA TYR A 667 10.15 -23.56 -33.29
C TYR A 667 11.02 -24.08 -32.14
N THR A 668 12.13 -24.72 -32.47
CA THR A 668 13.11 -25.19 -31.50
C THR A 668 14.52 -24.88 -31.97
N GLU A 669 15.39 -24.47 -31.05
CA GLU A 669 16.84 -24.35 -31.28
C GLU A 669 17.64 -24.75 -30.03
N PRO A 670 18.92 -25.12 -30.17
CA PRO A 670 19.83 -25.15 -29.03
C PRO A 670 19.90 -23.78 -28.35
N PHE A 671 20.03 -23.77 -27.02
CA PHE A 671 20.15 -22.52 -26.26
C PHE A 671 21.35 -21.70 -26.77
N PRO A 672 21.13 -20.45 -27.22
CA PRO A 672 22.11 -19.71 -28.01
C PRO A 672 23.22 -19.04 -27.20
N GLY A 673 23.10 -19.03 -25.87
CA GLY A 673 24.07 -18.44 -24.96
C GLY A 673 24.70 -19.44 -24.00
N LYS A 674 25.37 -18.91 -22.99
CA LYS A 674 25.85 -19.66 -21.83
C LYS A 674 24.87 -19.54 -20.66
N SER A 675 25.08 -20.35 -19.63
CA SER A 675 24.38 -20.21 -18.37
C SER A 675 24.45 -18.78 -17.83
N GLY A 676 23.32 -18.28 -17.33
CA GLY A 676 23.18 -16.91 -16.85
C GLY A 676 22.93 -15.88 -17.96
N ASP A 677 22.80 -16.29 -19.22
CA ASP A 677 22.33 -15.41 -20.29
C ASP A 677 20.79 -15.44 -20.36
N LEU A 678 20.19 -14.30 -20.72
CA LEU A 678 18.77 -14.13 -20.96
C LEU A 678 18.56 -13.62 -22.39
N PHE A 679 17.59 -14.21 -23.09
CA PHE A 679 17.15 -13.79 -24.41
C PHE A 679 15.65 -13.53 -24.41
N LEU A 680 15.22 -12.50 -25.15
CA LEU A 680 13.81 -12.25 -25.44
C LEU A 680 13.51 -12.63 -26.89
N TYR A 681 12.45 -13.41 -27.08
CA TYR A 681 12.00 -13.87 -28.39
C TYR A 681 10.67 -13.23 -28.79
N SER A 682 10.52 -12.98 -30.10
CA SER A 682 9.29 -12.52 -30.74
C SER A 682 9.11 -13.25 -32.08
N VAL A 683 7.88 -13.38 -32.54
CA VAL A 683 7.54 -13.98 -33.83
C VAL A 683 6.72 -13.01 -34.67
N ARG A 684 7.03 -12.94 -35.96
CA ARG A 684 6.23 -12.23 -36.98
C ARG A 684 5.64 -13.24 -37.95
N SER A 685 4.41 -13.02 -38.41
CA SER A 685 3.84 -13.76 -39.54
C SER A 685 4.22 -13.06 -40.85
N LYS A 686 4.35 -13.82 -41.94
CA LYS A 686 4.70 -13.29 -43.25
C LYS A 686 3.82 -13.91 -44.34
N SER A 687 3.31 -13.06 -45.22
CA SER A 687 2.47 -13.45 -46.36
C SER A 687 3.32 -13.99 -47.51
N GLU A 688 2.71 -14.73 -48.43
CA GLU A 688 3.37 -15.24 -49.66
C GLU A 688 4.00 -14.11 -50.49
N PHE A 689 3.37 -12.93 -50.50
CA PHE A 689 3.83 -11.75 -51.26
C PHE A 689 4.78 -10.83 -50.47
N GLY A 690 5.33 -11.30 -49.35
CA GLY A 690 6.45 -10.66 -48.66
C GLY A 690 6.12 -9.69 -47.52
N SER A 691 4.85 -9.40 -47.25
CA SER A 691 4.48 -8.54 -46.12
C SER A 691 4.58 -9.25 -44.76
N GLU A 692 5.22 -8.62 -43.76
CA GLU A 692 5.36 -9.12 -42.39
C GLU A 692 4.36 -8.46 -41.42
N SER A 693 3.87 -9.17 -40.41
CA SER A 693 3.13 -8.57 -39.30
C SER A 693 4.02 -7.76 -38.36
N LYS A 694 3.41 -7.15 -37.34
CA LYS A 694 4.14 -6.70 -36.14
C LYS A 694 4.71 -7.88 -35.36
N ASP A 695 5.62 -7.55 -34.44
CA ASP A 695 6.12 -8.44 -33.39
C ASP A 695 4.98 -8.96 -32.51
N SER A 696 5.07 -10.23 -32.12
CA SER A 696 4.22 -10.82 -31.07
C SER A 696 4.54 -10.22 -29.70
N ASN A 697 3.89 -10.71 -28.64
CA ASN A 697 4.42 -10.53 -27.29
C ASN A 697 5.86 -11.08 -27.20
N PHE A 698 6.69 -10.47 -26.37
CA PHE A 698 8.02 -11.01 -26.07
C PHE A 698 7.91 -12.10 -25.00
N VAL A 699 8.70 -13.16 -25.14
CA VAL A 699 8.88 -14.20 -24.12
C VAL A 699 10.34 -14.31 -23.71
N SER A 700 10.59 -14.53 -22.42
CA SER A 700 11.94 -14.76 -21.92
C SER A 700 12.37 -16.21 -22.09
N VAL A 701 13.64 -16.39 -22.42
CA VAL A 701 14.31 -17.69 -22.48
C VAL A 701 15.67 -17.52 -21.81
N PHE A 702 15.89 -18.25 -20.72
CA PHE A 702 17.12 -18.22 -19.95
C PHE A 702 17.46 -19.62 -19.44
N TRP A 703 18.72 -19.79 -19.06
CA TRP A 703 19.20 -21.02 -18.43
C TRP A 703 19.96 -20.69 -17.15
N ASN A 704 19.42 -21.13 -16.01
CA ASN A 704 20.05 -21.00 -14.70
C ASN A 704 20.89 -22.26 -14.41
N GLU A 705 22.21 -22.15 -14.32
CA GLU A 705 22.99 -23.26 -13.75
C GLU A 705 22.78 -23.37 -12.25
N PRO A 706 22.71 -24.60 -11.71
CA PRO A 706 22.79 -24.82 -10.27
C PRO A 706 24.10 -24.23 -9.75
N LYS A 707 24.01 -23.13 -9.00
CA LYS A 707 25.15 -22.58 -8.28
C LYS A 707 25.56 -23.58 -7.18
N GLN A 708 26.87 -23.71 -6.96
CA GLN A 708 27.34 -24.55 -5.85
C GLN A 708 26.81 -23.99 -4.53
N MET A 709 26.35 -24.88 -3.66
CA MET A 709 25.94 -24.54 -2.31
C MET A 709 27.08 -23.82 -1.59
N VAL A 710 26.86 -22.57 -1.19
CA VAL A 710 27.86 -21.80 -0.46
C VAL A 710 27.94 -22.35 0.96
N LYS A 711 28.94 -23.19 1.25
CA LYS A 711 29.20 -23.74 2.59
C LYS A 711 29.70 -22.63 3.54
N LYS A 712 28.78 -21.91 4.18
CA LYS A 712 29.14 -20.99 5.26
C LYS A 712 29.51 -21.82 6.49
N ARG A 713 30.73 -21.69 7.02
CA ARG A 713 31.03 -22.17 8.38
C ARG A 713 30.24 -21.29 9.35
N ALA A 714 29.60 -21.88 10.36
CA ALA A 714 29.03 -21.10 11.46
C ALA A 714 30.12 -20.14 11.97
N MET A 715 29.85 -18.83 11.91
CA MET A 715 30.84 -17.83 12.31
C MET A 715 31.28 -18.11 13.76
N SER A 716 32.59 -18.01 14.00
CA SER A 716 33.20 -18.19 15.32
C SER A 716 32.58 -17.23 16.35
N LEU A 717 32.39 -17.76 17.56
CA LEU A 717 31.73 -17.16 18.72
C LEU A 717 32.35 -15.85 19.28
N GLU A 718 33.26 -15.18 18.56
CA GLU A 718 34.05 -14.05 19.10
C GLU A 718 33.83 -12.70 18.39
N GLU A 719 32.96 -12.63 17.37
CA GLU A 719 32.48 -11.35 16.80
C GLU A 719 30.94 -11.31 16.80
N LEU A 720 30.35 -11.63 17.95
CA LEU A 720 28.90 -11.55 18.15
C LEU A 720 28.43 -10.09 17.99
N PRO A 721 27.35 -9.81 17.22
CA PRO A 721 26.72 -8.50 17.31
C PRO A 721 26.16 -8.35 18.73
N THR A 722 26.59 -7.29 19.41
CA THR A 722 26.19 -6.94 20.76
C THR A 722 24.70 -6.60 20.76
N GLN A 723 23.86 -7.49 21.32
CA GLN A 723 22.55 -7.22 21.96
C GLN A 723 21.32 -8.01 21.43
N PHE A 724 21.19 -9.28 21.82
CA PHE A 724 19.88 -9.93 22.11
C PHE A 724 19.67 -10.20 23.59
N THR A 725 20.74 -10.49 24.31
CA THR A 725 20.72 -10.69 25.76
C THR A 725 20.40 -9.39 26.49
N GLY A 726 19.61 -9.48 27.56
CA GLY A 726 19.12 -8.34 28.33
C GLY A 726 17.60 -8.34 28.48
N LYS A 727 17.09 -7.25 29.04
CA LYS A 727 15.66 -7.04 29.24
C LYS A 727 15.09 -6.22 28.09
N TRP A 728 13.90 -6.58 27.66
CA TRP A 728 13.19 -5.96 26.56
C TRP A 728 11.77 -5.66 26.99
N SER A 729 11.32 -4.43 26.82
CA SER A 729 9.98 -3.99 27.24
C SER A 729 9.10 -3.63 26.05
N SER A 730 7.82 -4.00 26.12
CA SER A 730 6.79 -3.67 25.15
C SER A 730 5.44 -3.48 25.83
N MET A 731 4.47 -2.95 25.08
CA MET A 731 3.09 -2.80 25.50
C MET A 731 2.20 -3.66 24.61
N TYR A 732 1.49 -4.60 25.21
CA TYR A 732 0.54 -5.47 24.52
C TYR A 732 -0.90 -5.04 24.82
N TRP A 733 -1.71 -4.80 23.79
CA TRP A 733 -3.12 -4.48 23.98
C TRP A 733 -3.98 -5.75 23.99
N ASN A 734 -4.58 -6.09 25.14
CA ASN A 734 -5.54 -7.19 25.26
C ASN A 734 -6.99 -6.66 25.19
N PRO A 735 -7.81 -7.01 24.17
CA PRO A 735 -9.15 -6.44 23.97
C PRO A 735 -10.12 -6.53 25.17
N LYS A 736 -9.88 -7.45 26.12
CA LYS A 736 -10.72 -7.65 27.31
C LYS A 736 -10.19 -6.94 28.57
N LEU A 737 -8.87 -6.75 28.71
CA LEU A 737 -8.23 -6.50 30.03
C LEU A 737 -7.50 -5.18 30.20
N GLY A 738 -7.35 -4.38 29.16
CA GLY A 738 -6.46 -3.20 29.18
C GLY A 738 -5.10 -3.46 28.49
N PRO A 739 -4.23 -2.46 28.40
CA PRO A 739 -2.86 -2.61 27.96
C PRO A 739 -2.13 -3.38 29.03
N GLN A 740 -1.20 -4.21 28.60
CA GLN A 740 -0.45 -5.08 29.47
C GLN A 740 1.03 -4.77 29.27
N ASN A 741 1.75 -4.63 30.39
CA ASN A 741 3.20 -4.50 30.34
C ASN A 741 3.78 -5.85 29.96
N LEU A 742 4.59 -5.88 28.90
CA LEU A 742 5.21 -7.08 28.41
C LEU A 742 6.72 -6.95 28.56
N LEU A 743 7.31 -7.82 29.37
CA LEU A 743 8.76 -7.87 29.58
C LEU A 743 9.30 -9.18 29.04
N MET A 744 10.40 -9.11 28.30
CA MET A 744 11.14 -10.25 27.81
C MET A 744 12.57 -10.21 28.31
N GLU A 745 12.95 -11.21 29.09
CA GLU A 745 14.30 -11.35 29.63
C GLU A 745 15.03 -12.44 28.85
N ILE A 746 16.01 -12.06 28.05
CA ILE A 746 16.81 -12.98 27.24
C ILE A 746 18.16 -13.17 27.92
N SER A 747 18.48 -14.41 28.25
CA SER A 747 19.71 -14.81 28.93
C SER A 747 20.30 -16.05 28.25
N GLY A 748 21.62 -16.18 28.21
CA GLY A 748 22.27 -17.30 27.51
C GLY A 748 23.78 -17.11 27.38
N ASN A 749 24.48 -18.21 27.05
CA ASN A 749 25.92 -18.24 26.81
C ASN A 749 26.15 -18.82 25.41
N GLY A 750 26.72 -18.04 24.49
CA GLY A 750 26.99 -18.48 23.13
C GLY A 750 25.75 -18.41 22.24
N GLN A 751 25.43 -19.48 21.50
CA GLN A 751 24.29 -19.51 20.57
C GLN A 751 22.97 -19.84 21.26
N ASP A 752 23.00 -20.48 22.44
CA ASP A 752 21.80 -20.93 23.14
C ASP A 752 21.28 -19.88 24.13
N PHE A 753 19.96 -19.75 24.20
CA PHE A 753 19.28 -18.79 25.05
C PHE A 753 18.01 -19.33 25.70
N VAL A 754 17.67 -18.65 26.79
CA VAL A 754 16.39 -18.70 27.49
C VAL A 754 15.79 -17.31 27.44
N ALA A 755 14.60 -17.19 26.84
CA ALA A 755 13.80 -15.97 26.84
C ALA A 755 12.57 -16.16 27.75
N LYS A 756 12.45 -15.35 28.79
CA LYS A 756 11.30 -15.38 29.71
C LYS A 756 10.37 -14.23 29.39
N LEU A 757 9.12 -14.55 29.10
CA LEU A 757 8.06 -13.59 28.86
C LEU A 757 7.24 -13.39 30.12
N LYS A 758 7.14 -12.14 30.56
CA LYS A 758 6.33 -11.73 31.70
C LYS A 758 5.24 -10.77 31.24
N LEU A 759 4.03 -10.99 31.72
CA LEU A 759 2.88 -10.11 31.55
C LEU A 759 2.54 -9.51 32.91
N ASN A 760 2.67 -8.18 33.05
CA ASN A 760 2.53 -7.47 34.34
C ASN A 760 3.33 -8.18 35.46
N ASP A 761 4.63 -8.37 35.21
CA ASP A 761 5.59 -9.01 36.11
C ASP A 761 5.38 -10.50 36.42
N LYS A 762 4.30 -11.11 35.92
CA LYS A 762 4.07 -12.55 36.05
C LYS A 762 4.63 -13.28 34.83
N GLU A 763 5.52 -14.25 35.06
CA GLU A 763 6.01 -15.13 33.99
C GLU A 763 4.84 -15.92 33.38
N VAL A 764 4.60 -15.73 32.10
CA VAL A 764 3.52 -16.40 31.34
C VAL A 764 4.06 -17.47 30.41
N LYS A 765 5.30 -17.31 29.94
CA LYS A 765 5.95 -18.30 29.07
C LYS A 765 7.47 -18.20 29.15
N GLN A 766 8.13 -19.34 29.01
CA GLN A 766 9.56 -19.43 28.76
C GLN A 766 9.79 -20.05 27.39
N PHE A 767 10.74 -19.49 26.66
CA PHE A 767 11.24 -19.99 25.40
C PHE A 767 12.69 -20.38 25.57
N THR A 768 13.06 -21.47 24.94
CA THR A 768 14.45 -21.87 24.77
C THR A 768 14.72 -21.95 23.29
N GLY A 769 15.92 -21.57 22.87
CA GLY A 769 16.33 -21.77 21.51
C GLY A 769 17.77 -21.41 21.32
N SER A 770 18.20 -21.46 20.07
CA SER A 770 19.49 -20.96 19.65
C SER A 770 19.31 -19.86 18.63
N TRP A 771 20.27 -18.95 18.53
CA TRP A 771 20.29 -17.94 17.49
C TRP A 771 21.48 -18.14 16.55
N THR A 772 21.26 -17.81 15.29
CA THR A 772 22.30 -17.92 14.26
C THR A 772 23.27 -16.74 14.39
N PRO A 773 24.60 -16.97 14.43
CA PRO A 773 25.58 -15.88 14.41
C PRO A 773 25.37 -14.95 13.21
N GLY A 774 25.35 -13.63 13.46
CA GLY A 774 25.12 -12.60 12.44
C GLY A 774 23.66 -12.35 12.07
N SER A 775 22.71 -13.13 12.58
CA SER A 775 21.29 -12.90 12.37
C SER A 775 20.83 -11.66 13.13
N LYS A 776 20.04 -10.80 12.48
CA LYS A 776 19.26 -9.75 13.15
C LYS A 776 17.97 -10.29 13.76
N MET A 777 17.74 -11.60 13.69
CA MET A 777 16.56 -12.25 14.23
C MET A 777 16.90 -13.45 15.11
N ILE A 778 16.18 -13.62 16.21
CA ILE A 778 16.10 -14.90 16.94
C ILE A 778 14.70 -15.47 16.79
N LYS A 779 14.59 -16.77 16.48
CA LYS A 779 13.31 -17.47 16.33
C LYS A 779 13.36 -18.77 17.10
N THR A 780 12.33 -19.03 17.88
CA THR A 780 12.09 -20.28 18.59
C THR A 780 10.63 -20.68 18.38
N LYS A 781 10.28 -21.90 18.77
CA LYS A 781 8.90 -22.36 18.75
C LYS A 781 8.04 -21.46 19.67
N GLY A 782 7.17 -20.65 19.08
CA GLY A 782 6.32 -19.71 19.83
C GLY A 782 6.74 -18.23 19.81
N PHE A 783 7.93 -17.89 19.30
CA PHE A 783 8.53 -16.57 19.46
C PHE A 783 9.52 -16.24 18.34
N SER A 784 9.43 -15.04 17.77
CA SER A 784 10.44 -14.47 16.88
C SER A 784 10.71 -13.01 17.27
N LEU A 785 11.97 -12.59 17.31
CA LEU A 785 12.42 -11.22 17.59
C LEU A 785 13.38 -10.78 16.50
N GLU A 786 13.03 -9.74 15.75
CA GLU A 786 13.78 -9.13 14.64
C GLU A 786 14.25 -7.72 15.03
N LEU A 787 15.56 -7.46 14.95
CA LEU A 787 16.18 -6.16 15.16
C LEU A 787 15.97 -5.29 13.91
N SER A 788 15.37 -4.11 14.05
CA SER A 788 15.20 -3.17 12.94
C SER A 788 16.46 -2.35 12.68
N ASN A 789 16.74 -2.06 11.39
CA ASN A 789 17.78 -1.12 10.97
C ASN A 789 17.28 0.34 10.92
N SER A 790 15.99 0.60 11.20
CA SER A 790 15.43 1.94 11.13
C SER A 790 15.52 2.68 12.48
N LEU A 791 16.09 3.88 12.43
CA LEU A 791 16.05 4.97 13.43
C LEU A 791 16.49 4.65 14.88
N GLU A 792 17.41 3.69 15.02
CA GLU A 792 18.10 3.29 16.26
C GLU A 792 17.19 2.72 17.37
N GLY A 793 17.19 1.39 17.50
CA GLY A 793 16.92 0.69 18.77
C GLY A 793 15.59 -0.06 18.94
N ASN A 794 14.76 -0.21 17.90
CA ASN A 794 13.48 -0.90 18.03
C ASN A 794 13.49 -2.29 17.38
N SER A 795 13.17 -3.31 18.17
CA SER A 795 13.00 -4.68 17.68
C SER A 795 11.52 -5.01 17.52
N ILE A 796 11.16 -5.84 16.55
CA ILE A 796 9.81 -6.34 16.35
C ILE A 796 9.78 -7.79 16.83
N VAL A 797 8.85 -8.12 17.71
CA VAL A 797 8.59 -9.48 18.20
C VAL A 797 7.27 -9.98 17.70
N GLN A 798 7.22 -11.20 17.19
CA GLN A 798 5.98 -11.91 16.90
C GLN A 798 5.86 -13.14 17.80
N PHE A 799 4.70 -13.29 18.44
CA PHE A 799 4.38 -14.47 19.24
C PHE A 799 3.42 -15.40 18.50
N GLN A 800 3.66 -16.71 18.57
CA GLN A 800 2.70 -17.72 18.11
C GLN A 800 1.94 -18.28 19.32
N SER A 801 0.61 -18.25 19.24
CA SER A 801 -0.34 -18.96 20.11
C SER A 801 0.04 -19.06 21.60
N ILE A 802 0.09 -17.92 22.29
CA ILE A 802 0.23 -17.86 23.76
C ILE A 802 -1.17 -17.61 24.32
N LYS A 803 -1.61 -18.36 25.32
CA LYS A 803 -3.00 -18.25 25.82
C LYS A 803 -3.37 -16.82 26.25
N GLU A 804 -2.38 -16.07 26.70
CA GLU A 804 -2.47 -14.69 27.17
C GLU A 804 -2.23 -13.63 26.08
N ILE A 805 -1.74 -14.01 24.88
CA ILE A 805 -1.41 -13.11 23.76
C ILE A 805 -1.97 -13.69 22.45
N GLU A 806 -2.76 -12.89 21.73
CA GLU A 806 -3.35 -13.31 20.46
C GLU A 806 -2.31 -13.83 19.44
N ASN A 807 -2.75 -14.75 18.57
CA ASN A 807 -1.86 -15.41 17.62
C ASN A 807 -1.35 -14.43 16.55
N GLY A 808 -0.04 -14.42 16.30
CA GLY A 808 0.54 -13.61 15.22
C GLY A 808 0.67 -12.13 15.52
N VAL A 809 0.50 -11.71 16.78
CA VAL A 809 0.64 -10.31 17.21
C VAL A 809 2.11 -9.88 17.10
N GLU A 810 2.35 -8.82 16.32
CA GLU A 810 3.64 -8.13 16.23
C GLU A 810 3.71 -7.01 17.26
N LEU A 811 4.76 -6.99 18.06
CA LEU A 811 4.98 -6.04 19.14
C LEU A 811 6.37 -5.43 19.01
N SER A 812 6.47 -4.11 19.15
CA SER A 812 7.76 -3.44 19.18
C SER A 812 8.33 -3.47 20.59
N PHE A 813 9.49 -4.10 20.75
CA PHE A 813 10.23 -4.18 22.00
C PHE A 813 11.41 -3.20 21.97
N GLU A 814 11.58 -2.49 23.08
CA GLU A 814 12.73 -1.63 23.33
C GLU A 814 13.63 -2.31 24.36
N LYS A 815 14.94 -2.27 24.11
CA LYS A 815 15.89 -2.82 25.06
C LYS A 815 16.02 -1.90 26.26
N GLU A 816 15.94 -2.45 27.47
CA GLU A 816 16.29 -1.71 28.68
C GLU A 816 17.82 -1.57 28.73
N ASN A 817 18.29 -0.33 28.90
CA ASN A 817 19.70 0.01 29.04
C ASN A 817 20.30 -0.49 30.35
#